data_AF-A0AA39I7U0-F1
#
_entry.id   AF-A0AA39I7U0-F1
#
_cell.length_a   1.000
_cell.length_b   1.000
_cell.length_c   1.000
_cell.angle_alpha   90.00
_cell.angle_beta   90.00
_cell.angle_gamma   90.00
#
_symmetry.space_group_name_H-M   'P 1'
#
loop_
_entity.id
_entity.type
_entity.pdbx_description
1 polymer ?
#
loop_
_entity_poly.entity_id
_entity_poly.type
_entity_poly.pdbx_seq_one_letter_code
_entity_poly.pdbx_strand_id
1 'polypeptide(L)'
;MATLPKKKVQISYIIREENEPMHRAAVNAVQFDRQTGKLFTAGSDTIIRVWNTSHMNAADRRPIDASDVHQRNAFLRDRYIQSMEHHTDWVNDIILCCQGRNLISASSDTTVKVWNAQKGFCMSTLRTHKDYVKALAYAKDVEQVCSAGFDQSIYLWDIGTLTKLTANNNTVTTSSLNGNKDSIYSVAMNPSGTLVVSGSTEKVLRVWDPRSCQKIMKLRGHTDNVKAIVLNRDGTQCVSASSDGTIRLWSIGQQRCIFSHQCHTEGVWALQADASFSQVYSGGRDRRVYRTTLNDCSSKLMFMESAPVQKLQLVDPEYPRSIWAATMSSTVKRWPLGYDFDDVPDDDGGYFESCQVETPDMVIPGSPSVRQHVVLNDKRHIVTKDADNNVAVWDVLQAKRVEDLGRTAMEDVIKEYNKKVFVPSWFSVDLKSGMLQITLDESDFFSAWVSSKESGFTGGQQGADSKVLVNYGGMVVRSLYELYPNACPDVDEDSSTHGFFSFPLHTPILFSEANGRPIFRLYLRDAQADTEATMLREMSPKWVLDVVERNELPKFNKMPFFLLPHPSLNASKIPKKDRLSATEMLQVRKVMEHVYEKILNAVDSVETPGAPVAGNLVPLQIPANIEEHLELYCNEQKLDPEMDLRTVKHFAWKQGGDLVLHYKPLSVR
;
A
#
# COMPACT_ATOMS: atom_id res chain seq x y z
N MET A 1 8.38 27.67 25.33
CA MET A 1 8.48 26.42 24.54
C MET A 1 7.70 26.64 23.26
N ALA A 2 8.38 26.86 22.13
CA ALA A 2 7.71 26.85 20.84
C ALA A 2 7.22 25.41 20.60
N THR A 3 5.90 25.22 20.58
CA THR A 3 5.28 23.97 20.15
C THR A 3 5.70 23.74 18.71
N LEU A 4 6.55 22.74 18.48
CA LEU A 4 6.82 22.23 17.13
C LEU A 4 5.46 22.02 16.44
N PRO A 5 5.26 22.48 15.19
CA PRO A 5 4.01 22.26 14.50
C PRO A 5 3.72 20.76 14.50
N LYS A 6 2.56 20.37 15.03
CA LYS A 6 2.12 18.96 14.97
C LYS A 6 2.18 18.55 13.50
N LYS A 7 2.98 17.53 13.20
CA LYS A 7 3.08 17.00 11.85
C LYS A 7 1.70 16.53 11.40
N LYS A 8 1.35 16.76 10.14
CA LYS A 8 0.10 16.28 9.56
C LYS A 8 0.07 14.75 9.64
N VAL A 9 -1.02 14.23 10.20
CA VAL A 9 -1.28 12.79 10.35
C VAL A 9 -2.32 12.39 9.31
N GLN A 10 -2.02 11.33 8.58
CA GLN A 10 -2.92 10.68 7.63
C GLN A 10 -3.46 9.40 8.25
N ILE A 11 -4.72 9.09 7.95
CA ILE A 11 -5.36 7.84 8.32
C ILE A 11 -5.49 7.00 7.07
N SER A 12 -5.10 5.73 7.15
CA SER A 12 -5.34 4.77 6.07
C SER A 12 -6.06 3.54 6.62
N TYR A 13 -6.78 2.84 5.75
CA TYR A 13 -7.28 1.50 6.02
C TYR A 13 -7.08 0.61 4.79
N ILE A 14 -7.05 -0.71 5.01
CA ILE A 14 -6.79 -1.68 3.94
C ILE A 14 -8.04 -2.54 3.72
N ILE A 15 -8.54 -2.57 2.50
CA ILE A 15 -9.64 -3.44 2.09
C ILE A 15 -9.06 -4.83 1.77
N ARG A 16 -9.37 -5.82 2.60
CA ARG A 16 -8.86 -7.19 2.50
C ARG A 16 -9.76 -8.20 3.19
N GLU A 17 -9.52 -9.48 2.95
CA GLU A 17 -10.13 -10.56 3.73
C GLU A 17 -9.49 -10.65 5.12
N GLU A 18 -10.20 -11.23 6.09
CA GLU A 18 -9.71 -11.40 7.47
C GLU A 18 -8.41 -12.21 7.51
N ASN A 19 -8.39 -13.31 6.76
CA ASN A 19 -7.23 -14.19 6.67
C ASN A 19 -6.62 -14.10 5.27
N GLU A 20 -5.36 -13.67 5.19
CA GLU A 20 -4.58 -13.61 3.94
C GLU A 20 -3.41 -14.60 4.02
N PRO A 21 -3.67 -15.92 3.93
CA PRO A 21 -2.65 -16.95 4.17
C PRO A 21 -1.57 -16.98 3.09
N MET A 22 -1.81 -16.42 1.91
CA MET A 22 -0.86 -16.37 0.80
C MET A 22 -0.35 -14.95 0.60
N HIS A 23 0.91 -14.81 0.18
CA HIS A 23 1.45 -13.49 -0.16
C HIS A 23 0.65 -12.85 -1.30
N ARG A 24 0.36 -11.55 -1.20
CA ARG A 24 -0.28 -10.77 -2.27
C ARG A 24 0.68 -9.94 -3.10
N ALA A 25 1.96 -9.91 -2.76
CA ALA A 25 3.00 -9.21 -3.50
C ALA A 25 4.31 -10.02 -3.46
N ALA A 26 5.37 -9.46 -4.03
CA ALA A 26 6.70 -10.05 -4.03
C ALA A 26 7.17 -10.50 -2.64
N VAL A 27 8.04 -11.51 -2.59
CA VAL A 27 8.70 -11.94 -1.34
C VAL A 27 10.15 -11.47 -1.38
N ASN A 28 10.53 -10.58 -0.46
CA ASN A 28 11.83 -9.92 -0.48
C ASN A 28 12.91 -10.71 0.28
N ALA A 29 12.52 -11.47 1.31
CA ALA A 29 13.45 -12.26 2.11
C ALA A 29 12.80 -13.52 2.66
N VAL A 30 13.65 -14.53 2.92
CA VAL A 30 13.26 -15.81 3.48
C VAL A 30 14.28 -16.28 4.51
N GLN A 31 13.81 -16.90 5.58
CA GLN A 31 14.66 -17.50 6.63
C GLN A 31 14.14 -18.89 6.97
N PHE A 32 15.03 -19.87 7.03
CA PHE A 32 14.67 -21.26 7.29
C PHE A 32 15.22 -21.73 8.63
N ASP A 33 14.33 -22.22 9.49
CA ASP A 33 14.70 -22.87 10.74
C ASP A 33 14.85 -24.37 10.53
N ARG A 34 16.10 -24.84 10.43
CA ARG A 34 16.42 -26.25 10.24
C ARG A 34 15.96 -27.14 11.41
N GLN A 35 15.89 -26.63 12.63
CA GLN A 35 15.52 -27.45 13.79
C GLN A 35 14.02 -27.77 13.80
N THR A 36 13.20 -26.80 13.44
CA THR A 36 11.74 -26.94 13.44
C THR A 36 11.15 -27.25 12.07
N GLY A 37 11.94 -27.10 11.00
CA GLY A 37 11.52 -27.16 9.60
C GLY A 37 10.57 -26.02 9.21
N LYS A 38 10.56 -24.92 9.97
CA LYS A 38 9.74 -23.75 9.66
C LYS A 38 10.44 -22.84 8.66
N LEU A 39 9.68 -22.33 7.69
CA LEU A 39 10.12 -21.28 6.78
C LEU A 39 9.40 -19.98 7.14
N PHE A 40 10.15 -18.89 7.27
CA PHE A 40 9.65 -17.53 7.42
C PHE A 40 9.81 -16.79 6.10
N THR A 41 8.76 -16.13 5.62
CA THR A 41 8.75 -15.41 4.34
C THR A 41 8.31 -13.96 4.59
N ALA A 42 9.10 -12.99 4.11
CA ALA A 42 8.85 -11.56 4.27
C ALA A 42 8.33 -10.96 2.97
N GLY A 43 7.07 -10.51 2.98
CA GLY A 43 6.41 -10.00 1.80
C GLY A 43 6.45 -8.48 1.65
N SER A 44 6.41 -8.03 0.40
CA SER A 44 6.05 -6.66 0.02
C SER A 44 4.58 -6.35 0.34
N ASP A 45 3.77 -7.34 0.71
CA ASP A 45 2.40 -7.16 1.19
C ASP A 45 2.32 -6.81 2.68
N THR A 46 3.43 -6.34 3.26
CA THR A 46 3.61 -5.92 4.67
C THR A 46 3.54 -7.02 5.72
N ILE A 47 3.37 -8.28 5.30
CA ILE A 47 3.12 -9.41 6.18
C ILE A 47 4.31 -10.38 6.14
N ILE A 48 4.71 -10.87 7.31
CA ILE A 48 5.63 -12.00 7.44
C ILE A 48 4.79 -13.26 7.68
N ARG A 49 5.04 -14.33 6.96
CA ARG A 49 4.30 -15.61 7.10
C ARG A 49 5.22 -16.72 7.56
N VAL A 50 4.64 -17.67 8.29
CA VAL A 50 5.35 -18.85 8.81
C VAL A 50 4.71 -20.11 8.22
N TRP A 51 5.56 -20.98 7.68
CA TRP A 51 5.17 -22.19 6.98
C TRP A 51 5.82 -23.41 7.62
N ASN A 52 5.07 -24.49 7.75
CA ASN A 52 5.61 -25.80 8.06
C ASN A 52 6.14 -26.42 6.76
N THR A 53 7.43 -26.75 6.73
CA THR A 53 8.06 -27.42 5.58
C THR A 53 8.77 -28.72 6.00
N SER A 54 8.46 -29.21 7.21
CA SER A 54 8.94 -30.46 7.78
C SER A 54 8.30 -31.67 7.11
N HIS A 55 9.05 -32.77 6.98
CA HIS A 55 8.60 -34.08 6.50
C HIS A 55 7.92 -34.06 5.11
N MET A 56 8.69 -34.35 4.05
CA MET A 56 8.09 -34.71 2.75
C MET A 56 7.69 -36.18 2.76
N ASN A 57 6.40 -36.47 2.62
CA ASN A 57 5.98 -37.78 2.14
C ASN A 57 6.31 -37.90 0.65
N ALA A 58 6.44 -39.12 0.11
CA ALA A 58 6.67 -39.32 -1.32
C ALA A 58 5.57 -38.69 -2.21
N ALA A 59 4.36 -38.51 -1.66
CA ALA A 59 3.24 -37.82 -2.30
C ALA A 59 3.41 -36.29 -2.39
N ASP A 60 4.18 -35.67 -1.47
CA ASP A 60 4.47 -34.22 -1.45
C ASP A 60 5.54 -33.80 -2.47
N ARG A 61 6.16 -34.78 -3.17
CA ARG A 61 7.24 -34.51 -4.14
C ARG A 61 6.75 -33.94 -5.46
N ARG A 62 5.44 -33.94 -5.72
CA ARG A 62 4.88 -33.28 -6.90
C ARG A 62 4.48 -31.86 -6.51
N PRO A 63 5.01 -30.82 -7.18
CA PRO A 63 4.56 -29.47 -6.93
C PRO A 63 3.05 -29.38 -7.15
N ILE A 64 2.35 -28.72 -6.22
CA ILE A 64 0.92 -28.50 -6.33
C ILE A 64 0.61 -27.69 -7.59
N ASP A 65 -0.53 -27.98 -8.22
CA ASP A 65 -1.09 -27.02 -9.17
C ASP A 65 -1.70 -25.85 -8.38
N ALA A 66 -0.97 -24.72 -8.35
CA ALA A 66 -1.41 -23.51 -7.64
C ALA A 66 -2.71 -22.90 -8.23
N SER A 67 -3.08 -23.27 -9.46
CA SER A 67 -4.34 -22.86 -10.08
C SER A 67 -5.53 -23.72 -9.62
N ASP A 68 -5.29 -24.95 -9.17
CA ASP A 68 -6.31 -25.82 -8.59
C ASP A 68 -6.62 -25.40 -7.15
N VAL A 69 -7.81 -24.83 -6.97
CA VAL A 69 -8.32 -24.36 -5.68
C VAL A 69 -8.34 -25.45 -4.62
N HIS A 70 -8.61 -26.71 -4.99
CA HIS A 70 -8.69 -27.82 -4.02
C HIS A 70 -7.31 -28.20 -3.49
N GLN A 71 -6.33 -28.35 -4.39
CA GLN A 71 -4.93 -28.63 -4.03
C GLN A 71 -4.35 -27.48 -3.20
N ARG A 72 -4.60 -26.24 -3.61
CA ARG A 72 -4.17 -25.03 -2.89
C ARG A 72 -4.75 -25.00 -1.47
N ASN A 73 -6.05 -25.21 -1.31
CA ASN A 73 -6.69 -25.19 0.00
C ASN A 73 -6.22 -26.36 0.90
N ALA A 74 -5.95 -27.53 0.32
CA ALA A 74 -5.36 -28.64 1.05
C ALA A 74 -3.94 -28.30 1.54
N PHE A 75 -3.11 -27.72 0.68
CA PHE A 75 -1.76 -27.26 1.04
C PHE A 75 -1.79 -26.24 2.17
N LEU A 76 -2.65 -25.21 2.07
CA LEU A 76 -2.73 -24.17 3.09
C LEU A 76 -3.16 -24.74 4.45
N ARG A 77 -4.12 -25.67 4.50
CA ARG A 77 -4.53 -26.30 5.76
C ARG A 77 -3.42 -27.08 6.47
N ASP A 78 -2.47 -27.62 5.71
CA ASP A 78 -1.41 -28.49 6.25
C ASP A 78 -0.10 -27.71 6.51
N ARG A 79 0.19 -26.70 5.69
CA ARG A 79 1.50 -26.03 5.67
C ARG A 79 1.49 -24.59 6.20
N TYR A 80 0.38 -23.86 6.13
CA TYR A 80 0.32 -22.50 6.68
C TYR A 80 0.19 -22.55 8.21
N ILE A 81 1.06 -21.85 8.92
CA ILE A 81 1.03 -21.78 10.40
C ILE A 81 0.36 -20.49 10.86
N GLN A 82 0.95 -19.34 10.52
CA GLN A 82 0.49 -18.04 10.99
C GLN A 82 1.03 -16.88 10.15
N SER A 83 0.38 -15.72 10.31
CA SER A 83 0.81 -14.42 9.78
C SER A 83 1.21 -13.49 10.93
N MET A 84 2.34 -12.81 10.77
CA MET A 84 2.90 -11.86 11.72
C MET A 84 2.70 -10.44 11.15
N GLU A 85 1.64 -9.78 11.60
CA GLU A 85 1.17 -8.52 11.01
C GLU A 85 1.44 -7.33 11.93
N HIS A 86 2.31 -6.42 11.49
CA HIS A 86 2.53 -5.15 12.19
C HIS A 86 3.18 -4.08 11.29
N HIS A 87 4.00 -4.49 10.32
CA HIS A 87 4.57 -3.55 9.35
C HIS A 87 3.48 -2.93 8.47
N THR A 88 3.74 -1.70 8.03
CA THR A 88 2.78 -0.89 7.25
C THR A 88 3.25 -0.64 5.82
N ASP A 89 4.43 -1.13 5.47
CA ASP A 89 5.03 -1.09 4.12
C ASP A 89 5.88 -2.36 3.95
N TRP A 90 6.56 -2.51 2.81
CA TRP A 90 7.30 -3.72 2.42
C TRP A 90 8.25 -4.19 3.51
N VAL A 91 8.23 -5.49 3.82
CA VAL A 91 9.25 -6.09 4.68
C VAL A 91 10.42 -6.47 3.76
N ASN A 92 11.52 -5.72 3.86
CA ASN A 92 12.65 -5.83 2.94
C ASN A 92 13.61 -6.96 3.33
N ASP A 93 13.81 -7.20 4.63
CA ASP A 93 14.68 -8.28 5.12
C ASP A 93 14.21 -8.84 6.45
N ILE A 94 14.54 -10.10 6.70
CA ILE A 94 14.29 -10.80 7.97
C ILE A 94 15.48 -11.67 8.36
N ILE A 95 15.74 -11.75 9.65
CA ILE A 95 16.78 -12.59 10.24
C ILE A 95 16.20 -13.37 11.42
N LEU A 96 16.44 -14.67 11.41
CA LEU A 96 16.14 -15.56 12.53
C LEU A 96 17.37 -15.65 13.45
N CYS A 97 17.19 -15.41 14.74
CA CYS A 97 18.28 -15.38 15.71
C CYS A 97 17.95 -16.15 17.00
N CYS A 98 18.93 -16.28 17.90
CA CYS A 98 18.79 -16.98 19.18
C CYS A 98 18.25 -18.42 19.05
N GLN A 99 18.76 -19.17 18.05
CA GLN A 99 18.34 -20.54 17.72
C GLN A 99 16.85 -20.64 17.36
N GLY A 100 16.33 -19.73 16.54
CA GLY A 100 14.94 -19.80 16.07
C GLY A 100 13.89 -19.20 17.01
N ARG A 101 14.30 -18.64 18.15
CA ARG A 101 13.36 -18.07 19.14
C ARG A 101 12.87 -16.68 18.77
N ASN A 102 13.73 -15.88 18.13
CA ASN A 102 13.44 -14.49 17.81
C ASN A 102 13.62 -14.24 16.31
N LEU A 103 12.84 -13.29 15.79
CA LEU A 103 12.98 -12.79 14.43
C LEU A 103 13.21 -11.27 14.51
N ILE A 104 14.09 -10.75 13.66
CA ILE A 104 14.26 -9.33 13.42
C ILE A 104 13.83 -9.04 11.98
N SER A 105 13.05 -7.98 11.78
CA SER A 105 12.60 -7.57 10.44
C SER A 105 12.94 -6.11 10.18
N ALA A 106 13.22 -5.79 8.91
CA ALA A 106 13.47 -4.45 8.39
C ALA A 106 12.44 -4.10 7.33
N SER A 107 11.88 -2.89 7.36
CA SER A 107 10.81 -2.49 6.46
C SER A 107 11.00 -1.10 5.84
N SER A 108 10.34 -0.90 4.70
CA SER A 108 10.15 0.41 4.07
C SER A 108 9.30 1.35 4.94
N ASP A 109 8.65 0.86 6.00
CA ASP A 109 7.98 1.72 6.99
C ASP A 109 8.96 2.44 7.94
N THR A 110 10.24 2.46 7.60
CA THR A 110 11.37 3.04 8.35
C THR A 110 11.61 2.41 9.73
N THR A 111 11.00 1.26 10.03
CA THR A 111 11.17 0.58 11.33
C THR A 111 11.90 -0.74 11.22
N VAL A 112 12.58 -1.09 12.32
CA VAL A 112 13.04 -2.45 12.59
C VAL A 112 12.18 -3.03 13.69
N LYS A 113 11.63 -4.23 13.50
CA LYS A 113 10.79 -4.88 14.52
C LYS A 113 11.43 -6.14 15.06
N VAL A 114 11.24 -6.35 16.35
CA VAL A 114 11.69 -7.52 17.10
C VAL A 114 10.47 -8.37 17.38
N TRP A 115 10.55 -9.66 17.06
CA TRP A 115 9.42 -10.59 17.18
C TRP A 115 9.78 -11.81 17.98
N ASN A 116 8.80 -12.34 18.68
CA ASN A 116 8.84 -13.71 19.14
C ASN A 116 8.49 -14.64 17.96
N ALA A 117 9.47 -15.36 17.43
CA ALA A 117 9.27 -16.19 16.23
C ALA A 117 8.41 -17.43 16.50
N GLN A 118 8.36 -17.90 17.75
CA GLN A 118 7.57 -19.08 18.13
C GLN A 118 6.09 -18.75 18.25
N LYS A 119 5.76 -17.62 18.89
CA LYS A 119 4.39 -17.17 19.16
C LYS A 119 3.83 -16.21 18.10
N GLY A 120 4.66 -15.65 17.24
CA GLY A 120 4.21 -14.85 16.09
C GLY A 120 3.77 -13.41 16.40
N PHE A 121 4.23 -12.80 17.50
CA PHE A 121 3.87 -11.42 17.85
C PHE A 121 5.08 -10.47 17.89
N CYS A 122 4.82 -9.19 17.62
CA CYS A 122 5.81 -8.12 17.69
C CYS A 122 6.06 -7.73 19.15
N MET A 123 7.31 -7.82 19.60
CA MET A 123 7.74 -7.45 20.95
C MET A 123 8.14 -5.97 21.05
N SER A 124 8.81 -5.43 20.03
CA SER A 124 9.33 -4.07 20.07
C SER A 124 9.48 -3.49 18.66
N THR A 125 9.32 -2.17 18.54
CA THR A 125 9.52 -1.41 17.29
C THR A 125 10.61 -0.37 17.48
N LEU A 126 11.72 -0.53 16.78
CA LEU A 126 12.86 0.38 16.77
C LEU A 126 12.65 1.42 15.67
N ARG A 127 12.59 2.70 16.06
CA ARG A 127 12.28 3.83 15.17
C ARG A 127 13.48 4.75 14.95
N THR A 128 14.70 4.21 14.93
CA THR A 128 15.94 5.00 14.77
C THR A 128 16.20 5.41 13.33
N HIS A 129 15.89 4.54 12.37
CA HIS A 129 16.03 4.83 10.95
C HIS A 129 15.08 5.96 10.51
N LYS A 130 15.56 6.76 9.54
CA LYS A 130 14.84 7.94 9.03
C LYS A 130 14.27 7.74 7.63
N ASP A 131 14.57 6.61 7.01
CA ASP A 131 14.15 6.21 5.67
C ASP A 131 14.07 4.67 5.62
N TYR A 132 13.80 4.09 4.45
CA TYR A 132 13.54 2.67 4.25
C TYR A 132 14.71 1.81 4.75
N VAL A 133 14.42 0.87 5.66
CA VAL A 133 15.42 -0.09 6.13
C VAL A 133 15.46 -1.25 5.15
N LYS A 134 16.58 -1.43 4.47
CA LYS A 134 16.69 -2.35 3.32
C LYS A 134 17.34 -3.67 3.63
N ALA A 135 18.33 -3.70 4.52
CA ALA A 135 19.12 -4.90 4.75
C ALA A 135 19.40 -5.09 6.24
N LEU A 136 19.47 -6.36 6.64
CA LEU A 136 19.93 -6.79 7.94
C LEU A 136 21.17 -7.68 7.78
N ALA A 137 22.05 -7.71 8.78
CA ALA A 137 23.05 -8.77 8.90
C ALA A 137 23.21 -9.22 10.36
N TYR A 138 23.73 -10.44 10.54
CA TYR A 138 23.73 -11.11 11.83
C TYR A 138 25.06 -11.81 12.12
N ALA A 139 25.60 -11.53 13.30
CA ALA A 139 26.75 -12.21 13.87
C ALA A 139 26.25 -13.22 14.90
N LYS A 140 26.21 -14.49 14.48
CA LYS A 140 25.64 -15.58 15.28
C LYS A 140 26.37 -15.80 16.60
N ASP A 141 27.70 -15.69 16.63
CA ASP A 141 28.49 -16.08 17.80
C ASP A 141 28.36 -15.08 18.96
N VAL A 142 27.99 -13.83 18.65
CA VAL A 142 27.81 -12.74 19.63
C VAL A 142 26.36 -12.27 19.73
N GLU A 143 25.42 -12.91 19.03
CA GLU A 143 24.00 -12.53 18.97
C GLU A 143 23.78 -11.03 18.70
N GLN A 144 24.51 -10.49 17.72
CA GLN A 144 24.43 -9.09 17.31
C GLN A 144 23.83 -8.97 15.90
N VAL A 145 22.92 -8.02 15.71
CA VAL A 145 22.31 -7.70 14.41
C VAL A 145 22.69 -6.28 14.01
N CYS A 146 22.90 -6.04 12.72
CA CYS A 146 22.97 -4.70 12.18
C CYS A 146 21.82 -4.45 11.20
N SER A 147 21.33 -3.21 11.17
CA SER A 147 20.34 -2.75 10.20
C SER A 147 20.86 -1.58 9.39
N ALA A 148 20.55 -1.56 8.10
CA ALA A 148 21.00 -0.54 7.18
C ALA A 148 19.90 -0.17 6.17
N GLY A 149 19.91 1.09 5.70
CA GLY A 149 18.85 1.59 4.84
C GLY A 149 19.22 2.79 3.98
N PHE A 150 18.18 3.42 3.45
CA PHE A 150 18.27 4.58 2.56
C PHE A 150 18.72 5.85 3.27
N ASP A 151 18.60 5.89 4.60
CA ASP A 151 19.10 6.96 5.46
C ASP A 151 20.63 6.94 5.64
N GLN A 152 21.33 6.09 4.88
CA GLN A 152 22.79 5.97 4.83
C GLN A 152 23.42 5.54 6.16
N SER A 153 22.58 5.15 7.12
CA SER A 153 22.98 4.82 8.48
C SER A 153 23.02 3.31 8.65
N ILE A 154 23.97 2.84 9.45
CA ILE A 154 24.01 1.45 9.92
C ILE A 154 23.93 1.50 11.44
N TYR A 155 22.97 0.78 12.02
CA TYR A 155 22.82 0.65 13.46
C TYR A 155 23.15 -0.76 13.91
N LEU A 156 23.82 -0.89 15.05
CA LEU A 156 24.16 -2.16 15.69
C LEU A 156 23.24 -2.41 16.89
N TRP A 157 22.79 -3.64 17.01
CA TRP A 157 21.80 -4.07 17.98
C TRP A 157 22.24 -5.35 18.67
N ASP A 158 22.29 -5.31 19.99
CA ASP A 158 22.46 -6.51 20.81
C ASP A 158 21.10 -7.18 21.03
N ILE A 159 20.93 -8.43 20.56
CA ILE A 159 19.65 -9.14 20.65
C ILE A 159 19.30 -9.46 22.11
N GLY A 160 20.31 -9.72 22.94
CA GLY A 160 20.14 -9.95 24.37
C GLY A 160 19.47 -8.77 25.09
N THR A 161 19.80 -7.54 24.68
CA THR A 161 19.20 -6.30 25.16
C THR A 161 17.80 -6.10 24.58
N LEU A 162 17.65 -6.27 23.26
CA LEU A 162 16.36 -6.08 22.57
C LEU A 162 15.25 -6.99 23.10
N THR A 163 15.58 -8.25 23.40
CA THR A 163 14.61 -9.25 23.88
C THR A 163 14.19 -9.05 25.34
N LYS A 164 14.91 -8.21 26.09
CA LYS A 164 14.61 -7.87 27.49
C LYS A 164 13.88 -6.52 27.64
N LEU A 165 13.54 -5.87 26.53
CA LEU A 165 12.76 -4.64 26.57
C LEU A 165 11.37 -4.90 27.15
N THR A 166 10.94 -4.02 28.04
CA THR A 166 9.62 -4.06 28.67
C THR A 166 9.04 -2.64 28.70
N ALA A 167 7.76 -2.49 29.08
CA ALA A 167 7.16 -1.16 29.26
C ALA A 167 7.98 -0.26 30.22
N ASN A 168 8.65 -0.86 31.21
CA ASN A 168 9.45 -0.16 32.22
C ASN A 168 10.93 -0.01 31.84
N ASN A 169 11.40 -0.73 30.81
CA ASN A 169 12.76 -0.68 30.30
C ASN A 169 12.74 -0.59 28.78
N ASN A 170 12.48 0.61 28.27
CA ASN A 170 12.28 0.91 26.85
C ASN A 170 13.45 1.69 26.21
N THR A 171 14.57 1.85 26.93
CA THR A 171 15.74 2.57 26.44
C THR A 171 16.71 1.60 25.79
N VAL A 172 17.11 1.90 24.55
CA VAL A 172 18.11 1.12 23.79
C VAL A 172 19.27 2.05 23.45
N THR A 173 20.47 1.72 23.92
CA THR A 173 21.69 2.37 23.44
C THR A 173 22.00 1.88 22.04
N THR A 174 22.06 2.81 21.08
CA THR A 174 22.31 2.48 19.67
C THR A 174 23.74 2.87 19.29
N SER A 175 24.54 1.91 18.83
CA SER A 175 25.82 2.18 18.17
C SER A 175 25.59 2.37 16.68
N SER A 176 26.24 3.36 16.06
CA SER A 176 26.11 3.64 14.63
C SER A 176 27.46 3.55 13.90
N LEU A 177 27.46 2.97 12.70
CA LEU A 177 28.61 2.96 11.82
C LEU A 177 28.44 4.04 10.75
N ASN A 178 29.27 5.09 10.87
CA ASN A 178 29.18 6.25 10.00
C ASN A 178 30.12 6.14 8.80
N GLY A 179 29.77 6.82 7.71
CA GLY A 179 30.68 7.11 6.59
C GLY A 179 30.18 6.72 5.20
N ASN A 180 29.08 5.98 5.09
CA ASN A 180 28.37 5.82 3.81
C ASN A 180 27.94 7.19 3.28
N LYS A 181 28.01 7.38 1.96
CA LYS A 181 27.64 8.64 1.29
C LYS A 181 26.33 8.56 0.52
N ASP A 182 25.78 7.35 0.40
CA ASP A 182 24.66 7.04 -0.47
C ASP A 182 23.85 5.90 0.14
N SER A 183 22.64 5.67 -0.39
CA SER A 183 21.67 4.70 0.14
C SER A 183 22.23 3.28 0.16
N ILE A 184 22.07 2.61 1.30
CA ILE A 184 22.61 1.26 1.52
C ILE A 184 21.57 0.23 1.08
N TYR A 185 22.00 -0.72 0.25
CA TYR A 185 21.15 -1.80 -0.28
C TYR A 185 21.50 -3.17 0.29
N SER A 186 22.73 -3.36 0.75
CA SER A 186 23.18 -4.62 1.34
C SER A 186 24.11 -4.37 2.51
N VAL A 187 24.04 -5.25 3.49
CA VAL A 187 24.96 -5.31 4.61
C VAL A 187 25.23 -6.78 4.93
N ALA A 188 26.46 -7.09 5.31
CA ALA A 188 26.88 -8.42 5.76
C ALA A 188 27.75 -8.29 6.99
N MET A 189 27.66 -9.28 7.87
CA MET A 189 28.47 -9.39 9.07
C MET A 189 28.96 -10.82 9.18
N ASN A 190 30.21 -11.02 9.60
CA ASN A 190 30.73 -12.37 9.78
C ASN A 190 30.24 -12.96 11.13
N PRO A 191 30.18 -14.30 11.27
CA PRO A 191 29.64 -14.96 12.46
C PRO A 191 30.26 -14.49 13.78
N SER A 192 31.57 -14.23 13.80
CA SER A 192 32.29 -13.80 15.00
C SER A 192 32.10 -12.32 15.37
N GLY A 193 31.37 -11.54 14.55
CA GLY A 193 31.11 -10.12 14.81
C GLY A 193 32.36 -9.25 14.80
N THR A 194 33.33 -9.55 13.92
CA THR A 194 34.58 -8.78 13.80
C THR A 194 34.58 -7.85 12.59
N LEU A 195 33.71 -8.07 11.62
CA LEU A 195 33.61 -7.27 10.41
C LEU A 195 32.16 -7.03 10.01
N VAL A 196 31.87 -5.77 9.66
CA VAL A 196 30.66 -5.38 8.92
C VAL A 196 31.06 -4.83 7.57
N VAL A 197 30.40 -5.27 6.50
CA VAL A 197 30.59 -4.78 5.14
C VAL A 197 29.28 -4.27 4.59
N SER A 198 29.26 -3.07 3.99
CA SER A 198 28.06 -2.52 3.34
C SER A 198 28.24 -2.28 1.86
N GLY A 199 27.16 -2.49 1.10
CA GLY A 199 27.03 -2.21 -0.32
C GLY A 199 25.95 -1.17 -0.57
N SER A 200 26.25 -0.22 -1.45
CA SER A 200 25.40 0.95 -1.72
C SER A 200 25.48 1.37 -3.18
N THR A 201 24.67 2.37 -3.52
CA THR A 201 24.76 3.15 -4.77
C THR A 201 26.08 3.94 -4.90
N GLU A 202 26.92 4.01 -3.86
CA GLU A 202 28.31 4.52 -3.94
C GLU A 202 29.22 3.57 -4.75
N LYS A 203 28.77 2.34 -5.05
CA LYS A 203 29.50 1.32 -5.86
C LYS A 203 30.79 0.80 -5.19
N VAL A 204 31.03 1.23 -3.96
CA VAL A 204 32.19 0.90 -3.14
C VAL A 204 31.71 0.12 -1.93
N LEU A 205 32.38 -1.00 -1.61
CA LEU A 205 32.12 -1.67 -0.35
C LEU A 205 32.90 -0.97 0.76
N ARG A 206 32.25 -0.74 1.88
CA ARG A 206 32.89 -0.15 3.07
C ARG A 206 32.92 -1.19 4.18
N VAL A 207 34.00 -1.18 4.94
CA VAL A 207 34.28 -2.20 5.94
C VAL A 207 34.56 -1.52 7.29
N TRP A 208 33.95 -2.03 8.36
CA TRP A 208 34.12 -1.56 9.73
C TRP A 208 34.40 -2.70 10.68
N ASP A 209 35.03 -2.40 11.80
CA ASP A 209 35.00 -3.25 13.00
C ASP A 209 33.79 -2.81 13.85
N PRO A 210 32.76 -3.66 14.02
CA PRO A 210 31.56 -3.29 14.77
C PRO A 210 31.82 -3.10 16.28
N ARG A 211 32.92 -3.64 16.83
CA ARG A 211 33.26 -3.55 18.26
C ARG A 211 33.83 -2.19 18.63
N SER A 212 34.66 -1.63 17.75
CA SER A 212 35.27 -0.31 17.93
C SER A 212 34.56 0.80 17.15
N CYS A 213 33.61 0.44 16.29
CA CYS A 213 32.94 1.32 15.32
C CYS A 213 33.91 2.04 14.36
N GLN A 214 35.13 1.52 14.21
CA GLN A 214 36.16 2.11 13.36
C GLN A 214 36.04 1.66 11.90
N LYS A 215 36.33 2.58 10.98
CA LYS A 215 36.43 2.29 9.54
C LYS A 215 37.75 1.55 9.30
N ILE A 216 37.69 0.41 8.62
CA ILE A 216 38.88 -0.38 8.28
C ILE A 216 39.35 -0.03 6.88
N MET A 217 38.49 -0.17 5.87
CA MET A 217 38.89 -0.01 4.46
C MET A 217 37.71 0.31 3.53
N LYS A 218 38.05 0.60 2.26
CA LYS A 218 37.11 0.76 1.15
C LYS A 218 37.54 -0.11 -0.01
N LEU A 219 36.67 -0.97 -0.51
CA LEU A 219 36.94 -1.85 -1.64
C LEU A 219 36.26 -1.30 -2.89
N ARG A 220 37.08 -0.86 -3.86
CA ARG A 220 36.62 -0.29 -5.13
C ARG A 220 36.71 -1.34 -6.23
N GLY A 221 35.70 -1.38 -7.10
CA GLY A 221 35.74 -2.23 -8.30
C GLY A 221 34.40 -2.38 -9.00
N HIS A 222 33.28 -2.41 -8.26
CA HIS A 222 31.95 -2.41 -8.88
C HIS A 222 31.67 -1.10 -9.61
N THR A 223 30.85 -1.20 -10.67
CA THR A 223 30.47 -0.07 -11.53
C THR A 223 29.02 0.37 -11.35
N ASP A 224 28.26 -0.36 -10.51
CA ASP A 224 26.89 -0.06 -10.13
C ASP A 224 26.60 -0.47 -8.67
N ASN A 225 25.34 -0.34 -8.26
CA ASN A 225 24.83 -0.61 -6.91
C ASN A 225 25.07 -2.06 -6.46
N VAL A 226 25.67 -2.22 -5.28
CA VAL A 226 25.96 -3.52 -4.66
C VAL A 226 24.76 -3.99 -3.82
N LYS A 227 24.09 -5.05 -4.27
CA LYS A 227 22.81 -5.51 -3.74
C LYS A 227 22.87 -6.77 -2.88
N ALA A 228 23.95 -7.54 -2.94
CA ALA A 228 24.16 -8.66 -2.02
C ALA A 228 25.64 -8.79 -1.66
N ILE A 229 25.88 -9.19 -0.42
CA ILE A 229 27.22 -9.42 0.13
C ILE A 229 27.13 -10.65 1.04
N VAL A 230 28.11 -11.55 0.93
CA VAL A 230 28.32 -12.66 1.86
C VAL A 230 29.75 -12.65 2.36
N LEU A 231 29.95 -13.00 3.62
CA LEU A 231 31.26 -13.07 4.28
C LEU A 231 31.57 -14.52 4.65
N ASN A 232 32.84 -14.90 4.55
CA ASN A 232 33.27 -16.17 5.12
C ASN A 232 33.32 -16.08 6.66
N ARG A 233 33.41 -17.25 7.31
CA ARG A 233 33.35 -17.34 8.78
C ARG A 233 34.39 -16.47 9.48
N ASP A 234 35.62 -16.53 9.01
CA ASP A 234 36.76 -15.83 9.62
C ASP A 234 36.84 -14.35 9.24
N GLY A 235 36.00 -13.89 8.32
CA GLY A 235 36.02 -12.51 7.82
C GLY A 235 37.23 -12.16 6.95
N THR A 236 37.97 -13.16 6.46
CA THR A 236 39.15 -12.92 5.61
C THR A 236 38.80 -12.67 4.15
N GLN A 237 37.61 -13.11 3.71
CA GLN A 237 37.12 -12.96 2.34
C GLN A 237 35.65 -12.54 2.34
N CYS A 238 35.26 -11.80 1.30
CA CYS A 238 33.85 -11.51 1.03
C CYS A 238 33.53 -11.70 -0.45
N VAL A 239 32.29 -12.07 -0.76
CA VAL A 239 31.76 -12.10 -2.12
C VAL A 239 30.64 -11.07 -2.22
N SER A 240 30.66 -10.25 -3.27
CA SER A 240 29.63 -9.25 -3.52
C SER A 240 29.05 -9.34 -4.92
N ALA A 241 27.78 -9.01 -5.03
CA ALA A 241 26.99 -9.01 -6.26
C ALA A 241 26.42 -7.62 -6.50
N SER A 242 26.44 -7.21 -7.76
CA SER A 242 26.10 -5.86 -8.16
C SER A 242 25.10 -5.82 -9.32
N SER A 243 24.44 -4.67 -9.42
CA SER A 243 23.57 -4.34 -10.54
C SER A 243 24.33 -4.23 -11.87
N ASP A 244 25.67 -4.19 -11.82
CA ASP A 244 26.55 -4.27 -13.00
C ASP A 244 26.65 -5.67 -13.63
N GLY A 245 25.97 -6.67 -13.06
CA GLY A 245 25.95 -8.06 -13.55
C GLY A 245 27.14 -8.90 -13.09
N THR A 246 28.06 -8.34 -12.30
CA THR A 246 29.26 -9.03 -11.82
C THR A 246 29.13 -9.53 -10.39
N ILE A 247 29.81 -10.65 -10.12
CA ILE A 247 30.08 -11.19 -8.79
C ILE A 247 31.59 -11.04 -8.54
N ARG A 248 31.97 -10.51 -7.39
CA ARG A 248 33.37 -10.23 -7.05
C ARG A 248 33.77 -10.90 -5.76
N LEU A 249 34.91 -11.59 -5.77
CA LEU A 249 35.57 -12.13 -4.58
C LEU A 249 36.66 -11.17 -4.13
N TRP A 250 36.66 -10.82 -2.85
CA TRP A 250 37.58 -9.87 -2.25
C TRP A 250 38.40 -10.55 -1.15
N SER A 251 39.69 -10.20 -1.10
CA SER A 251 40.53 -10.47 0.06
C SER A 251 40.48 -9.26 0.98
N ILE A 252 40.00 -9.44 2.20
CA ILE A 252 39.98 -8.36 3.20
C ILE A 252 41.41 -8.03 3.63
N GLY A 253 42.26 -9.05 3.86
CA GLY A 253 43.66 -8.85 4.24
C GLY A 253 44.48 -8.10 3.17
N GLN A 254 44.27 -8.40 1.89
CA GLN A 254 44.95 -7.73 0.78
C GLN A 254 44.24 -6.46 0.30
N GLN A 255 43.05 -6.15 0.85
CA GLN A 255 42.22 -4.99 0.50
C GLN A 255 41.94 -4.82 -1.00
N ARG A 256 41.76 -5.93 -1.73
CA ARG A 256 41.58 -5.91 -3.18
C ARG A 256 40.61 -6.98 -3.66
N CYS A 257 40.10 -6.75 -4.87
CA CYS A 257 39.39 -7.77 -5.64
C CYS A 257 40.40 -8.85 -6.05
N ILE A 258 40.11 -10.10 -5.72
CA ILE A 258 40.87 -11.27 -6.17
C ILE A 258 40.35 -11.68 -7.56
N PHE A 259 39.03 -11.71 -7.69
CA PHE A 259 38.36 -12.25 -8.87
C PHE A 259 37.06 -11.50 -9.17
N SER A 260 36.72 -11.40 -10.45
CA SER A 260 35.48 -10.80 -10.95
C SER A 260 34.89 -11.74 -11.99
N HIS A 261 33.68 -12.23 -11.73
CA HIS A 261 32.94 -13.14 -12.60
C HIS A 261 31.72 -12.46 -13.19
N GLN A 262 31.37 -12.80 -14.43
CA GLN A 262 30.16 -12.35 -15.08
C GLN A 262 29.45 -13.55 -15.73
N CYS A 263 28.65 -14.26 -14.93
CA CYS A 263 27.75 -15.30 -15.42
C CYS A 263 26.33 -14.79 -15.69
N HIS A 264 25.97 -13.61 -15.17
CA HIS A 264 24.65 -13.00 -15.35
C HIS A 264 24.64 -11.98 -16.48
N THR A 265 23.50 -11.91 -17.18
CA THR A 265 23.29 -10.95 -18.29
C THR A 265 22.72 -9.62 -17.80
N GLU A 266 22.14 -9.61 -16.61
CA GLU A 266 21.57 -8.42 -15.94
C GLU A 266 22.05 -8.36 -14.48
N GLY A 267 21.60 -7.35 -13.73
CA GLY A 267 22.04 -7.13 -12.35
C GLY A 267 21.75 -8.30 -11.39
N VAL A 268 22.74 -8.62 -10.55
CA VAL A 268 22.69 -9.71 -9.56
C VAL A 268 22.24 -9.15 -8.21
N TRP A 269 21.21 -9.74 -7.61
CA TRP A 269 20.52 -9.18 -6.43
C TRP A 269 20.60 -10.07 -5.20
N ALA A 270 20.80 -11.37 -5.37
CA ALA A 270 20.87 -12.35 -4.30
C ALA A 270 22.17 -13.14 -4.37
N LEU A 271 22.76 -13.38 -3.19
CA LEU A 271 23.88 -14.30 -3.00
C LEU A 271 23.61 -15.21 -1.81
N GLN A 272 24.11 -16.43 -1.90
CA GLN A 272 24.19 -17.36 -0.78
C GLN A 272 25.46 -18.20 -0.93
N ALA A 273 26.20 -18.42 0.16
CA ALA A 273 27.40 -19.26 0.15
C ALA A 273 27.15 -20.55 0.93
N ASP A 274 27.85 -21.61 0.57
CA ASP A 274 27.93 -22.82 1.38
C ASP A 274 28.82 -22.60 2.62
N ALA A 275 28.76 -23.50 3.60
CA ALA A 275 29.49 -23.36 4.85
C ALA A 275 31.01 -23.40 4.67
N SER A 276 31.51 -24.09 3.64
CA SER A 276 32.94 -24.15 3.32
C SER A 276 33.45 -22.90 2.60
N PHE A 277 32.54 -22.03 2.15
CA PHE A 277 32.84 -20.86 1.33
C PHE A 277 33.61 -21.24 0.04
N SER A 278 33.27 -22.39 -0.54
CA SER A 278 33.85 -22.86 -1.82
C SER A 278 32.90 -22.65 -2.98
N GLN A 279 31.59 -22.59 -2.71
CA GLN A 279 30.55 -22.41 -3.72
C GLN A 279 29.64 -21.25 -3.35
N VAL A 280 29.28 -20.46 -4.36
CA VAL A 280 28.35 -19.35 -4.24
C VAL A 280 27.20 -19.50 -5.22
N TYR A 281 25.99 -19.36 -4.69
CA TYR A 281 24.75 -19.34 -5.44
C TYR A 281 24.34 -17.90 -5.67
N SER A 282 24.06 -17.54 -6.92
CA SER A 282 23.74 -16.18 -7.33
C SER A 282 22.47 -16.13 -8.17
N GLY A 283 21.68 -15.07 -7.98
CA GLY A 283 20.45 -14.85 -8.72
C GLY A 283 20.11 -13.37 -8.80
N GLY A 284 19.34 -12.98 -9.82
CA GLY A 284 18.95 -11.58 -9.97
C GLY A 284 17.91 -11.33 -11.03
N ARG A 285 18.10 -10.23 -11.75
CA ARG A 285 17.11 -9.67 -12.68
C ARG A 285 16.83 -10.58 -13.89
N ASP A 286 17.85 -11.28 -14.37
CA ASP A 286 17.76 -12.21 -15.50
C ASP A 286 17.01 -13.52 -15.18
N ARG A 287 16.58 -13.70 -13.93
CA ARG A 287 15.84 -14.88 -13.41
C ARG A 287 16.65 -16.17 -13.36
N ARG A 288 17.92 -16.14 -13.76
CA ARG A 288 18.80 -17.31 -13.76
C ARG A 288 19.40 -17.47 -12.38
N VAL A 289 19.58 -18.71 -11.94
CA VAL A 289 20.33 -19.03 -10.71
C VAL A 289 21.54 -19.87 -11.06
N TYR A 290 22.72 -19.34 -10.78
CA TYR A 290 24.00 -20.00 -11.03
C TYR A 290 24.62 -20.50 -9.74
N ARG A 291 25.33 -21.62 -9.82
CA ARG A 291 26.29 -22.08 -8.81
C ARG A 291 27.68 -21.83 -9.34
N THR A 292 28.47 -21.05 -8.61
CA THR A 292 29.84 -20.67 -8.98
C THR A 292 30.82 -21.25 -7.98
N THR A 293 31.77 -22.05 -8.45
CA THR A 293 32.86 -22.57 -7.62
C THR A 293 33.96 -21.51 -7.55
N LEU A 294 34.35 -21.09 -6.34
CA LEU A 294 35.24 -19.94 -6.15
C LEU A 294 36.72 -20.25 -6.46
N ASN A 295 37.12 -21.53 -6.47
CA ASN A 295 38.50 -21.93 -6.70
C ASN A 295 38.88 -21.93 -8.20
N ASP A 296 38.01 -22.44 -9.06
CA ASP A 296 38.21 -22.55 -10.52
C ASP A 296 37.42 -21.49 -11.30
N CYS A 297 36.53 -20.76 -10.61
CA CYS A 297 35.68 -19.73 -11.18
C CYS A 297 34.71 -20.25 -12.26
N SER A 298 34.36 -21.53 -12.21
CA SER A 298 33.37 -22.12 -13.10
C SER A 298 31.96 -21.83 -12.57
N SER A 299 31.07 -21.40 -13.46
CA SER A 299 29.64 -21.21 -13.15
C SER A 299 28.80 -22.21 -13.91
N LYS A 300 27.83 -22.80 -13.21
CA LYS A 300 26.87 -23.76 -13.76
C LYS A 300 25.46 -23.24 -13.55
N LEU A 301 24.66 -23.16 -14.62
CA LEU A 301 23.26 -22.77 -14.55
C LEU A 301 22.44 -23.86 -13.86
N MET A 302 21.90 -23.58 -12.68
CA MET A 302 21.16 -24.56 -11.88
C MET A 302 19.71 -24.64 -12.32
N PHE A 303 19.01 -23.51 -12.31
CA PHE A 303 17.59 -23.41 -12.68
C PHE A 303 17.23 -21.98 -13.09
N MET A 304 16.04 -21.80 -13.65
CA MET A 304 15.48 -20.51 -14.01
C MET A 304 14.15 -20.28 -13.30
N GLU A 305 14.02 -19.12 -12.67
CA GLU A 305 12.78 -18.71 -12.01
C GLU A 305 11.77 -18.08 -12.97
N SER A 306 10.51 -18.05 -12.56
CA SER A 306 9.44 -17.39 -13.33
C SER A 306 9.48 -15.86 -13.22
N ALA A 307 10.14 -15.32 -12.20
CA ALA A 307 10.27 -13.88 -11.94
C ALA A 307 11.67 -13.54 -11.39
N PRO A 308 12.12 -12.27 -11.48
CA PRO A 308 13.42 -11.86 -10.96
C PRO A 308 13.67 -12.27 -9.50
N VAL A 309 14.84 -12.84 -9.22
CA VAL A 309 15.21 -13.39 -7.92
C VAL A 309 15.59 -12.27 -6.94
N GLN A 310 14.97 -12.27 -5.77
CA GLN A 310 15.22 -11.29 -4.69
C GLN A 310 16.13 -11.84 -3.59
N LYS A 311 15.91 -13.10 -3.18
CA LYS A 311 16.67 -13.74 -2.10
C LYS A 311 16.79 -15.23 -2.34
N LEU A 312 17.92 -15.78 -1.92
CA LEU A 312 18.21 -17.21 -1.96
C LEU A 312 18.56 -17.68 -0.54
N GLN A 313 18.03 -18.82 -0.12
CA GLN A 313 18.30 -19.40 1.20
C GLN A 313 18.53 -20.91 1.09
N LEU A 314 19.77 -21.35 1.34
CA LEU A 314 20.09 -22.76 1.42
C LEU A 314 19.37 -23.39 2.61
N VAL A 315 18.81 -24.59 2.41
CA VAL A 315 18.18 -25.38 3.48
C VAL A 315 19.23 -25.88 4.48
N ASP A 316 20.37 -26.34 3.94
CA ASP A 316 21.54 -26.73 4.72
C ASP A 316 22.80 -26.18 4.04
N PRO A 317 23.46 -25.16 4.61
CA PRO A 317 24.70 -24.64 4.07
C PRO A 317 25.87 -25.63 4.13
N GLU A 318 25.85 -26.63 5.03
CA GLU A 318 26.92 -27.63 5.14
C GLU A 318 26.83 -28.68 4.03
N TYR A 319 25.60 -29.05 3.66
CA TYR A 319 25.31 -30.02 2.62
C TYR A 319 24.18 -29.50 1.72
N PRO A 320 24.49 -28.60 0.76
CA PRO A 320 23.50 -27.87 -0.03
C PRO A 320 22.75 -28.80 -1.00
N ARG A 321 21.67 -29.43 -0.52
CA ARG A 321 20.79 -30.30 -1.33
C ARG A 321 19.61 -29.57 -1.97
N SER A 322 19.20 -28.45 -1.37
CA SER A 322 18.10 -27.65 -1.86
C SER A 322 18.22 -26.20 -1.42
N ILE A 323 17.61 -25.32 -2.20
CA ILE A 323 17.63 -23.87 -1.99
C ILE A 323 16.21 -23.31 -2.15
N TRP A 324 15.83 -22.44 -1.23
CA TRP A 324 14.62 -21.62 -1.34
C TRP A 324 14.93 -20.38 -2.17
N ALA A 325 14.04 -20.09 -3.13
CA ALA A 325 14.09 -18.90 -3.96
C ALA A 325 12.85 -18.04 -3.73
N ALA A 326 13.10 -16.78 -3.38
CA ALA A 326 12.10 -15.72 -3.29
C ALA A 326 12.30 -14.75 -4.45
N THR A 327 11.19 -14.29 -5.06
CA THR A 327 11.22 -13.54 -6.32
C THR A 327 10.29 -12.33 -6.26
N MET A 328 10.23 -11.57 -7.36
CA MET A 328 9.20 -10.53 -7.55
C MET A 328 7.76 -11.06 -7.70
N SER A 329 7.58 -12.39 -7.71
CA SER A 329 6.29 -13.08 -7.60
C SER A 329 5.90 -13.29 -6.12
N SER A 330 4.60 -13.50 -5.86
CA SER A 330 4.10 -13.89 -4.55
C SER A 330 4.35 -15.37 -4.20
N THR A 331 4.71 -16.19 -5.17
CA THR A 331 5.06 -17.60 -4.98
C THR A 331 6.48 -17.77 -4.46
N VAL A 332 6.70 -18.69 -3.53
CA VAL A 332 8.04 -19.07 -3.04
C VAL A 332 8.30 -20.53 -3.40
N LYS A 333 9.47 -20.82 -3.98
CA LYS A 333 9.79 -22.16 -4.48
C LYS A 333 11.04 -22.71 -3.82
N ARG A 334 11.07 -24.03 -3.62
CA ARG A 334 12.28 -24.76 -3.26
C ARG A 334 12.75 -25.57 -4.45
N TRP A 335 14.04 -25.48 -4.71
CA TRP A 335 14.70 -26.13 -5.82
C TRP A 335 15.71 -27.15 -5.28
N PRO A 336 15.66 -28.42 -5.71
CA PRO A 336 16.74 -29.36 -5.45
C PRO A 336 17.99 -28.92 -6.21
N LEU A 337 19.18 -29.20 -5.66
CA LEU A 337 20.46 -28.78 -6.26
C LEU A 337 21.22 -29.93 -6.97
N GLY A 338 20.62 -31.13 -7.04
CA GLY A 338 21.24 -32.32 -7.64
C GLY A 338 22.40 -32.90 -6.82
N TYR A 339 22.84 -34.10 -7.19
CA TYR A 339 24.16 -34.62 -6.80
C TYR A 339 25.11 -34.33 -7.96
N ASP A 340 26.35 -33.92 -7.67
CA ASP A 340 27.42 -33.92 -8.67
C ASP A 340 27.73 -35.39 -9.01
N PHE A 341 27.00 -35.96 -9.97
CA PHE A 341 27.49 -37.12 -10.70
C PHE A 341 28.49 -36.61 -11.71
N ASP A 342 29.76 -36.95 -11.50
CA ASP A 342 30.83 -36.80 -12.48
C ASP A 342 30.42 -37.44 -13.83
N ASP A 343 30.86 -36.80 -14.91
CA ASP A 343 30.87 -37.28 -16.31
C ASP A 343 29.53 -37.63 -16.97
N VAL A 344 28.82 -36.61 -17.48
CA VAL A 344 28.23 -36.75 -18.81
C VAL A 344 29.27 -36.17 -19.78
N PRO A 345 29.85 -36.96 -20.70
CA PRO A 345 30.84 -36.45 -21.64
C PRO A 345 30.21 -35.33 -22.47
N ASP A 346 30.97 -34.27 -22.72
CA ASP A 346 30.64 -33.19 -23.65
C ASP A 346 30.11 -33.80 -24.96
N ASP A 347 28.79 -33.76 -25.13
CA ASP A 347 28.17 -34.07 -26.41
C ASP A 347 28.39 -32.87 -27.33
N ASP A 348 29.06 -33.17 -28.43
CA ASP A 348 29.59 -32.26 -29.42
C ASP A 348 28.44 -31.46 -30.08
N GLY A 349 28.53 -30.12 -30.03
CA GLY A 349 27.84 -29.26 -31.01
C GLY A 349 26.41 -28.80 -30.69
N GLY A 350 26.24 -27.98 -29.65
CA GLY A 350 25.06 -27.12 -29.51
C GLY A 350 25.20 -26.12 -28.36
N TYR A 351 25.40 -24.83 -28.66
CA TYR A 351 25.50 -23.73 -27.69
C TYR A 351 24.16 -23.42 -26.98
N PHE A 352 23.55 -24.39 -26.31
CA PHE A 352 22.41 -24.18 -25.42
C PHE A 352 22.77 -24.62 -24.00
N GLU A 353 23.01 -23.64 -23.14
CA GLU A 353 23.25 -23.83 -21.70
C GLU A 353 21.97 -24.41 -21.06
N SER A 354 21.91 -25.73 -20.89
CA SER A 354 20.74 -26.42 -20.34
C SER A 354 20.70 -26.33 -18.81
N CYS A 355 19.54 -26.00 -18.24
CA CYS A 355 19.32 -26.00 -16.79
C CYS A 355 19.54 -27.39 -16.19
N GLN A 356 20.18 -27.47 -15.02
CA GLN A 356 20.33 -28.74 -14.30
C GLN A 356 19.02 -29.26 -13.71
N VAL A 357 18.13 -28.35 -13.29
CA VAL A 357 16.86 -28.67 -12.66
C VAL A 357 15.76 -27.85 -13.30
N GLU A 358 14.73 -28.55 -13.80
CA GLU A 358 13.61 -27.93 -14.50
C GLU A 358 12.41 -27.67 -13.58
N THR A 359 12.22 -28.49 -12.55
CA THR A 359 11.05 -28.41 -11.66
C THR A 359 11.40 -28.21 -10.20
N PRO A 360 10.74 -27.29 -9.49
CA PRO A 360 10.89 -27.16 -8.04
C PRO A 360 10.30 -28.39 -7.34
N ASP A 361 10.85 -28.75 -6.18
CA ASP A 361 10.32 -29.85 -5.37
C ASP A 361 9.20 -29.41 -4.42
N MET A 362 9.13 -28.10 -4.10
CA MET A 362 8.05 -27.51 -3.31
C MET A 362 7.68 -26.12 -3.84
N VAL A 363 6.38 -25.83 -3.88
CA VAL A 363 5.83 -24.52 -4.26
C VAL A 363 4.86 -24.05 -3.18
N ILE A 364 5.19 -22.94 -2.53
CA ILE A 364 4.27 -22.21 -1.65
C ILE A 364 3.45 -21.27 -2.56
N PRO A 365 2.11 -21.43 -2.59
CA PRO A 365 1.26 -20.67 -3.50
C PRO A 365 1.19 -19.20 -3.07
N GLY A 366 1.08 -18.32 -4.07
CA GLY A 366 0.86 -16.89 -3.90
C GLY A 366 -0.50 -16.47 -4.42
N SER A 367 -0.99 -15.33 -3.95
CA SER A 367 -2.19 -14.66 -4.46
C SER A 367 -1.82 -13.61 -5.52
N PRO A 368 -2.72 -13.33 -6.48
CA PRO A 368 -2.50 -12.26 -7.44
C PRO A 368 -2.55 -10.89 -6.75
N SER A 369 -1.56 -10.05 -7.06
CA SER A 369 -1.51 -8.66 -6.58
C SER A 369 -2.46 -7.79 -7.39
N VAL A 370 -3.15 -6.85 -6.74
CA VAL A 370 -3.82 -5.76 -7.46
C VAL A 370 -2.76 -4.86 -8.10
N ARG A 371 -2.81 -4.66 -9.43
CA ARG A 371 -1.80 -3.90 -10.18
C ARG A 371 -2.34 -2.58 -10.72
N GLN A 372 -3.62 -2.51 -11.03
CA GLN A 372 -4.27 -1.32 -11.58
C GLN A 372 -5.57 -1.04 -10.85
N HIS A 373 -5.91 0.24 -10.76
CA HIS A 373 -7.19 0.68 -10.21
C HIS A 373 -7.71 1.88 -10.99
N VAL A 374 -9.03 2.05 -11.03
CA VAL A 374 -9.72 3.24 -11.51
C VAL A 374 -10.80 3.60 -10.50
N VAL A 375 -10.73 4.82 -9.97
CA VAL A 375 -11.77 5.37 -9.09
C VAL A 375 -12.88 5.93 -9.96
N LEU A 376 -14.11 5.45 -9.78
CA LEU A 376 -15.27 5.90 -10.56
C LEU A 376 -15.69 7.33 -10.20
N ASN A 377 -16.54 7.91 -11.04
CA ASN A 377 -16.98 9.31 -10.90
C ASN A 377 -17.78 9.60 -9.61
N ASP A 378 -18.40 8.58 -9.04
CA ASP A 378 -19.14 8.68 -7.78
C ASP A 378 -18.24 8.79 -6.55
N LYS A 379 -16.91 8.64 -6.71
CA LYS A 379 -15.91 8.61 -5.63
C LYS A 379 -16.34 7.68 -4.49
N ARG A 380 -16.92 6.54 -4.83
CA ARG A 380 -17.26 5.46 -3.90
C ARG A 380 -16.77 4.13 -4.41
N HIS A 381 -16.92 3.86 -5.71
CA HIS A 381 -16.55 2.59 -6.28
C HIS A 381 -15.17 2.63 -6.94
N ILE A 382 -14.43 1.54 -6.78
CA ILE A 382 -13.14 1.32 -7.43
C ILE A 382 -13.24 0.07 -8.28
N VAL A 383 -12.80 0.17 -9.54
CA VAL A 383 -12.56 -1.00 -10.39
C VAL A 383 -11.07 -1.33 -10.31
N THR A 384 -10.71 -2.58 -10.05
CA THR A 384 -9.32 -3.03 -10.00
C THR A 384 -9.03 -4.11 -11.01
N LYS A 385 -7.77 -4.22 -11.44
CA LYS A 385 -7.25 -5.34 -12.21
C LYS A 385 -6.02 -5.94 -11.52
N ASP A 386 -6.02 -7.26 -11.33
CA ASP A 386 -4.94 -7.99 -10.67
C ASP A 386 -3.88 -8.53 -11.65
N ALA A 387 -2.85 -9.20 -11.10
CA ALA A 387 -1.76 -9.79 -11.88
C ALA A 387 -2.18 -10.95 -12.80
N ASP A 388 -3.31 -11.60 -12.51
CA ASP A 388 -3.89 -12.69 -13.31
C ASP A 388 -4.92 -12.17 -14.34
N ASN A 389 -5.04 -10.83 -14.45
CA ASN A 389 -6.00 -10.10 -15.27
C ASN A 389 -7.47 -10.25 -14.83
N ASN A 390 -7.74 -10.62 -13.58
CA ASN A 390 -9.09 -10.58 -13.05
C ASN A 390 -9.48 -9.14 -12.69
N VAL A 391 -10.74 -8.79 -12.96
CA VAL A 391 -11.33 -7.50 -12.68
C VAL A 391 -12.35 -7.64 -11.56
N ALA A 392 -12.31 -6.72 -10.60
CA ALA A 392 -13.23 -6.69 -9.46
C ALA A 392 -13.69 -5.26 -9.17
N VAL A 393 -14.89 -5.12 -8.63
CA VAL A 393 -15.49 -3.85 -8.19
C VAL A 393 -15.55 -3.82 -6.67
N TRP A 394 -15.16 -2.68 -6.09
CA TRP A 394 -15.04 -2.49 -4.65
C TRP A 394 -15.83 -1.28 -4.19
N ASP A 395 -16.41 -1.36 -2.99
CA ASP A 395 -17.06 -0.25 -2.30
C ASP A 395 -16.12 0.28 -1.22
N VAL A 396 -15.64 1.52 -1.41
CA VAL A 396 -14.72 2.20 -0.50
C VAL A 396 -15.41 2.55 0.82
N LEU A 397 -16.68 2.94 0.80
CA LEU A 397 -17.38 3.32 2.03
C LEU A 397 -17.54 2.12 2.95
N GLN A 398 -17.93 0.97 2.38
CA GLN A 398 -18.17 -0.24 3.16
C GLN A 398 -16.93 -1.14 3.32
N ALA A 399 -15.79 -0.71 2.77
CA ALA A 399 -14.53 -1.47 2.73
C ALA A 399 -14.71 -2.94 2.35
N LYS A 400 -15.44 -3.20 1.26
CA LYS A 400 -15.74 -4.56 0.81
C LYS A 400 -15.65 -4.70 -0.70
N ARG A 401 -15.38 -5.94 -1.15
CA ARG A 401 -15.55 -6.32 -2.55
C ARG A 401 -17.04 -6.44 -2.86
N VAL A 402 -17.49 -5.75 -3.90
CA VAL A 402 -18.88 -5.80 -4.37
C VAL A 402 -19.06 -6.99 -5.30
N GLU A 403 -18.18 -7.11 -6.30
CA GLU A 403 -18.33 -8.10 -7.36
C GLU A 403 -16.97 -8.52 -7.90
N ASP A 404 -16.86 -9.81 -8.26
CA ASP A 404 -15.70 -10.40 -8.91
C ASP A 404 -16.10 -10.82 -10.33
N LEU A 405 -15.58 -10.11 -11.32
CA LEU A 405 -15.98 -10.23 -12.73
C LEU A 405 -15.00 -11.12 -13.53
N GLY A 406 -14.01 -11.72 -12.86
CA GLY A 406 -13.00 -12.57 -13.49
C GLY A 406 -12.26 -11.85 -14.63
N ARG A 407 -11.88 -12.60 -15.67
CA ARG A 407 -11.09 -12.08 -16.81
C ARG A 407 -11.96 -11.31 -17.81
N THR A 408 -12.40 -10.12 -17.41
CA THR A 408 -13.20 -9.20 -18.21
C THR A 408 -12.37 -7.96 -18.59
N ALA A 409 -12.72 -7.28 -19.69
CA ALA A 409 -12.06 -6.03 -20.09
C ALA A 409 -12.42 -4.91 -19.09
N MET A 410 -11.40 -4.30 -18.48
CA MET A 410 -11.59 -3.29 -17.42
C MET A 410 -12.34 -2.08 -17.94
N GLU A 411 -12.14 -1.70 -19.20
CA GLU A 411 -12.78 -0.56 -19.85
C GLU A 411 -14.30 -0.73 -19.97
N ASP A 412 -14.78 -1.95 -20.18
CA ASP A 412 -16.21 -2.22 -20.33
C ASP A 412 -16.92 -2.20 -18.97
N VAL A 413 -16.27 -2.74 -17.94
CA VAL A 413 -16.73 -2.61 -16.54
C VAL A 413 -16.78 -1.14 -16.13
N ILE A 414 -15.78 -0.33 -16.50
CA ILE A 414 -15.81 1.11 -16.22
C ILE A 414 -17.02 1.76 -16.91
N LYS A 415 -17.31 1.46 -18.18
CA LYS A 415 -18.48 2.03 -18.87
C LYS A 415 -19.80 1.64 -18.21
N GLU A 416 -19.91 0.41 -17.73
CA GLU A 416 -21.12 -0.12 -17.10
C GLU A 416 -21.39 0.52 -15.73
N TYR A 417 -20.37 0.62 -14.87
CA TYR A 417 -20.54 1.12 -13.50
C TYR A 417 -20.40 2.64 -13.38
N ASN A 418 -19.77 3.31 -14.34
CA ASN A 418 -19.49 4.74 -14.24
C ASN A 418 -20.75 5.59 -14.48
N LYS A 419 -21.08 6.42 -13.50
CA LYS A 419 -22.23 7.34 -13.55
C LYS A 419 -21.79 8.72 -14.03
N LYS A 420 -22.69 9.45 -14.69
CA LYS A 420 -22.46 10.84 -15.13
C LYS A 420 -22.75 11.83 -13.98
N VAL A 421 -21.99 11.69 -12.89
CA VAL A 421 -22.07 12.53 -11.68
C VAL A 421 -20.67 13.06 -11.37
N PHE A 422 -20.54 14.23 -10.75
CA PHE A 422 -19.24 14.68 -10.25
C PHE A 422 -19.25 14.75 -8.73
N VAL A 423 -18.45 13.90 -8.08
CA VAL A 423 -18.16 13.98 -6.65
C VAL A 423 -16.70 14.41 -6.45
N PRO A 424 -16.41 15.40 -5.58
CA PRO A 424 -15.04 15.77 -5.23
C PRO A 424 -14.23 14.59 -4.69
N SER A 425 -12.94 14.55 -5.01
CA SER A 425 -12.04 13.55 -4.43
C SER A 425 -11.90 13.78 -2.92
N TRP A 426 -11.94 12.69 -2.14
CA TRP A 426 -11.85 12.73 -0.69
C TRP A 426 -10.95 11.63 -0.10
N PHE A 427 -10.33 10.83 -0.97
CA PHE A 427 -9.37 9.79 -0.60
C PHE A 427 -8.38 9.58 -1.75
N SER A 428 -7.27 8.91 -1.43
CA SER A 428 -6.31 8.40 -2.38
C SER A 428 -6.16 6.89 -2.23
N VAL A 429 -5.74 6.21 -3.30
CA VAL A 429 -5.57 4.76 -3.34
C VAL A 429 -4.10 4.44 -3.55
N ASP A 430 -3.56 3.55 -2.72
CA ASP A 430 -2.22 2.99 -2.85
C ASP A 430 -2.29 1.47 -3.03
N LEU A 431 -1.43 0.95 -3.91
CA LEU A 431 -1.36 -0.49 -4.26
C LEU A 431 0.00 -1.10 -3.91
N LYS A 432 0.84 -0.45 -3.08
CA LYS A 432 2.22 -0.92 -2.82
C LYS A 432 2.24 -2.34 -2.24
N SER A 433 1.28 -2.68 -1.40
CA SER A 433 1.16 -4.01 -0.78
C SER A 433 0.53 -5.07 -1.68
N GLY A 434 0.07 -4.70 -2.88
CA GLY A 434 -0.78 -5.55 -3.72
C GLY A 434 -2.22 -5.68 -3.23
N MET A 435 -2.58 -4.95 -2.16
CA MET A 435 -3.95 -4.79 -1.65
C MET A 435 -4.40 -3.34 -1.82
N LEU A 436 -5.71 -3.10 -1.75
CA LEU A 436 -6.27 -1.75 -1.78
C LEU A 436 -6.08 -1.06 -0.43
N GLN A 437 -5.16 -0.11 -0.37
CA GLN A 437 -5.03 0.80 0.76
C GLN A 437 -5.66 2.14 0.42
N ILE A 438 -6.61 2.57 1.24
CA ILE A 438 -7.28 3.87 1.12
C ILE A 438 -6.64 4.82 2.12
N THR A 439 -6.21 5.99 1.67
CA THR A 439 -5.57 7.02 2.50
C THR A 439 -6.41 8.29 2.52
N LEU A 440 -6.62 8.81 3.72
CA LEU A 440 -7.48 9.92 4.07
C LEU A 440 -6.61 11.09 4.56
N ASP A 441 -6.77 12.26 3.94
CA ASP A 441 -6.00 13.47 4.23
C ASP A 441 -6.90 14.64 4.62
N GLU A 442 -6.47 15.46 5.58
CA GLU A 442 -7.24 16.59 6.12
C GLU A 442 -7.75 17.56 5.04
N SER A 443 -7.00 17.72 3.95
CA SER A 443 -7.27 18.77 2.94
C SER A 443 -8.55 18.56 2.13
N ASP A 444 -8.91 17.32 1.82
CA ASP A 444 -10.02 16.98 0.93
C ASP A 444 -11.01 15.96 1.51
N PHE A 445 -10.72 15.38 2.67
CA PHE A 445 -11.50 14.27 3.24
C PHE A 445 -13.00 14.55 3.43
N PHE A 446 -13.37 15.78 3.79
CA PHE A 446 -14.78 16.15 4.01
C PHE A 446 -15.45 16.81 2.79
N SER A 447 -14.82 16.77 1.62
CA SER A 447 -15.32 17.46 0.42
C SER A 447 -16.52 16.76 -0.25
N ALA A 448 -16.66 15.44 -0.06
CA ALA A 448 -17.67 14.63 -0.73
C ALA A 448 -19.02 14.62 0.00
N TRP A 449 -19.84 15.62 -0.33
CA TRP A 449 -21.26 15.66 0.04
C TRP A 449 -22.14 15.12 -1.08
N VAL A 450 -23.09 14.24 -0.75
CA VAL A 450 -23.97 13.57 -1.72
C VAL A 450 -25.39 13.48 -1.15
N SER A 451 -26.41 13.39 -1.99
CA SER A 451 -27.77 13.15 -1.50
C SER A 451 -27.93 11.70 -1.01
N SER A 452 -28.75 11.48 0.02
CA SER A 452 -29.07 10.14 0.55
C SER A 452 -29.63 9.18 -0.51
N LYS A 453 -30.41 9.70 -1.46
CA LYS A 453 -30.97 8.95 -2.58
C LYS A 453 -29.88 8.46 -3.55
N GLU A 454 -28.93 9.32 -3.91
CA GLU A 454 -27.84 8.96 -4.83
C GLU A 454 -26.80 8.05 -4.18
N SER A 455 -26.59 8.20 -2.87
CA SER A 455 -25.73 7.31 -2.10
C SER A 455 -26.34 5.93 -1.84
N GLY A 456 -27.64 5.74 -2.12
CA GLY A 456 -28.34 4.48 -1.83
C GLY A 456 -28.55 4.23 -0.32
N PHE A 457 -28.34 5.25 0.51
CA PHE A 457 -28.55 5.19 1.95
C PHE A 457 -29.78 6.03 2.32
N THR A 458 -30.97 5.44 2.20
CA THR A 458 -32.21 6.10 2.64
C THR A 458 -32.32 5.96 4.16
N GLY A 459 -32.08 7.05 4.90
CA GLY A 459 -32.42 7.12 6.33
C GLY A 459 -33.88 6.73 6.55
N GLY A 460 -34.20 6.12 7.69
CA GLY A 460 -35.46 5.42 7.97
C GLY A 460 -36.78 6.23 7.92
N GLN A 461 -36.81 7.42 7.32
CA GLN A 461 -38.05 8.19 7.16
C GLN A 461 -38.81 7.75 5.90
N GLN A 462 -39.92 7.03 6.12
CA GLN A 462 -41.07 7.02 5.21
C GLN A 462 -41.80 8.37 5.35
N GLY A 463 -41.19 9.44 4.86
CA GLY A 463 -41.75 10.80 4.88
C GLY A 463 -41.26 11.57 3.67
N ALA A 464 -42.19 12.02 2.83
CA ALA A 464 -41.87 12.74 1.60
C ALA A 464 -41.14 14.07 1.89
N ASP A 465 -40.13 14.36 1.06
CA ASP A 465 -39.53 15.67 0.78
C ASP A 465 -38.38 16.28 1.61
N SER A 466 -37.79 15.60 2.61
CA SER A 466 -36.49 16.04 3.14
C SER A 466 -35.32 15.30 2.48
N LYS A 467 -34.70 15.90 1.46
CA LYS A 467 -33.48 15.38 0.81
C LYS A 467 -32.29 15.49 1.79
N VAL A 468 -32.15 14.52 2.68
CA VAL A 468 -31.01 14.43 3.62
C VAL A 468 -29.70 14.34 2.83
N LEU A 469 -28.75 15.22 3.15
CA LEU A 469 -27.41 15.19 2.59
C LEU A 469 -26.52 14.33 3.49
N VAL A 470 -25.64 13.54 2.89
CA VAL A 470 -24.65 12.72 3.59
C VAL A 470 -23.24 13.15 3.22
N ASN A 471 -22.31 13.05 4.17
CA ASN A 471 -20.89 13.33 3.94
C ASN A 471 -20.08 12.03 4.00
N TYR A 472 -19.50 11.62 2.87
CA TYR A 472 -18.78 10.34 2.78
C TYR A 472 -17.62 10.23 3.76
N GLY A 473 -16.80 11.28 3.91
CA GLY A 473 -15.71 11.31 4.88
C GLY A 473 -16.21 11.17 6.32
N GLY A 474 -17.22 11.95 6.69
CA GLY A 474 -17.82 11.89 8.02
C GLY A 474 -18.42 10.52 8.34
N MET A 475 -19.08 9.87 7.37
CA MET A 475 -19.58 8.50 7.50
C MET A 475 -18.43 7.52 7.76
N VAL A 476 -17.37 7.56 6.95
CA VAL A 476 -16.22 6.67 7.09
C VAL A 476 -15.55 6.82 8.45
N VAL A 477 -15.23 8.05 8.87
CA VAL A 477 -14.57 8.26 10.17
C VAL A 477 -15.43 7.78 11.33
N ARG A 478 -16.75 7.93 11.28
CA ARG A 478 -17.62 7.39 12.32
C ARG A 478 -17.63 5.88 12.35
N SER A 479 -17.76 5.23 11.19
CA SER A 479 -17.72 3.76 11.12
C SER A 479 -16.33 3.21 11.50
N LEU A 480 -15.25 3.95 11.24
CA LEU A 480 -13.89 3.58 11.70
C LEU A 480 -13.71 3.72 13.22
N TYR A 481 -14.50 4.57 13.88
CA TYR A 481 -14.46 4.82 15.33
C TYR A 481 -15.71 4.25 16.04
N GLU A 482 -16.43 3.32 15.41
CA GLU A 482 -17.68 2.76 15.92
C GLU A 482 -17.49 2.08 17.29
N LEU A 483 -16.36 1.42 17.50
CA LEU A 483 -16.00 0.76 18.76
C LEU A 483 -15.17 1.65 19.70
N TYR A 484 -14.92 2.92 19.35
CA TYR A 484 -14.14 3.83 20.19
C TYR A 484 -15.00 4.36 21.35
N PRO A 485 -14.64 4.13 22.63
CA PRO A 485 -15.52 4.41 23.76
C PRO A 485 -15.91 5.88 23.97
N ASN A 486 -15.12 6.83 23.45
CA ASN A 486 -15.42 8.27 23.58
C ASN A 486 -16.08 8.86 22.33
N ALA A 487 -16.50 8.01 21.38
CA ALA A 487 -17.32 8.47 20.28
C ALA A 487 -18.62 9.09 20.83
N CYS A 488 -19.07 10.20 20.22
CA CYS A 488 -20.24 10.94 20.64
C CYS A 488 -21.48 10.00 20.63
N PRO A 489 -22.11 9.73 21.79
CA PRO A 489 -23.22 8.78 21.88
C PRO A 489 -24.55 9.38 21.38
N ASP A 490 -24.72 10.69 21.50
CA ASP A 490 -25.96 11.40 21.17
C ASP A 490 -25.85 12.06 19.79
N VAL A 491 -26.03 11.26 18.75
CA VAL A 491 -26.03 11.75 17.38
C VAL A 491 -27.45 11.61 16.86
N ASP A 492 -28.04 12.73 16.46
CA ASP A 492 -29.39 12.76 15.88
C ASP A 492 -29.57 11.64 14.84
N GLU A 493 -30.71 10.93 14.89
CA GLU A 493 -31.04 9.88 13.91
C GLU A 493 -31.06 10.42 12.46
N ASP A 494 -31.28 11.73 12.30
CA ASP A 494 -31.25 12.46 11.02
C ASP A 494 -29.83 12.92 10.61
N SER A 495 -28.77 12.45 11.30
CA SER A 495 -27.40 12.87 11.03
C SER A 495 -26.91 12.44 9.66
N SER A 496 -26.25 13.37 8.98
CA SER A 496 -25.57 13.19 7.68
C SER A 496 -24.44 12.15 7.67
N THR A 497 -24.13 11.53 8.83
CA THR A 497 -22.92 10.70 8.99
C THR A 497 -23.09 9.45 9.86
N HIS A 498 -24.26 9.19 10.46
CA HIS A 498 -24.45 8.09 11.43
C HIS A 498 -25.49 7.05 10.97
N GLY A 499 -25.30 5.79 11.36
CA GLY A 499 -26.31 4.73 11.19
C GLY A 499 -26.43 4.11 9.79
N PHE A 500 -25.46 4.30 8.91
CA PHE A 500 -25.57 3.87 7.50
C PHE A 500 -24.89 2.53 7.18
N PHE A 501 -23.70 2.28 7.74
CA PHE A 501 -22.96 1.04 7.55
C PHE A 501 -21.89 0.88 8.63
N SER A 502 -21.47 -0.37 8.86
CA SER A 502 -20.35 -0.72 9.73
C SER A 502 -19.22 -1.31 8.88
N PHE A 503 -17.98 -1.02 9.26
CA PHE A 503 -16.82 -1.62 8.62
C PHE A 503 -16.64 -3.08 9.07
N PRO A 504 -16.04 -3.96 8.25
CA PRO A 504 -15.59 -5.26 8.71
C PRO A 504 -14.61 -5.12 9.87
N LEU A 505 -14.86 -5.79 11.00
CA LEU A 505 -14.10 -5.61 12.24
C LEU A 505 -12.62 -6.01 12.14
N HIS A 506 -12.25 -6.79 11.12
CA HIS A 506 -10.87 -7.14 10.80
C HIS A 506 -10.12 -6.09 9.97
N THR A 507 -10.76 -4.98 9.61
CA THR A 507 -10.13 -3.92 8.83
C THR A 507 -9.00 -3.28 9.64
N PRO A 508 -7.75 -3.28 9.15
CA PRO A 508 -6.66 -2.58 9.81
C PRO A 508 -6.76 -1.08 9.55
N ILE A 509 -6.62 -0.28 10.61
CA ILE A 509 -6.42 1.16 10.55
C ILE A 509 -4.96 1.48 10.79
N LEU A 510 -4.43 2.41 10.00
CA LEU A 510 -3.05 2.88 10.06
C LEU A 510 -3.02 4.40 10.24
N PHE A 511 -2.24 4.87 11.20
CA PHE A 511 -1.91 6.28 11.38
C PHE A 511 -0.48 6.48 10.93
N SER A 512 -0.25 7.43 10.03
CA SER A 512 1.08 7.76 9.53
C SER A 512 1.32 9.26 9.48
N GLU A 513 2.57 9.67 9.64
CA GLU A 513 2.98 11.03 9.28
C GLU A 513 2.86 11.20 7.75
N ALA A 514 2.66 12.43 7.26
CA ALA A 514 2.55 12.71 5.82
C ALA A 514 3.76 12.28 4.95
N ASN A 515 4.90 11.93 5.56
CA ASN A 515 6.06 11.34 4.88
C ASN A 515 6.03 9.80 4.81
N GLY A 516 4.93 9.16 5.26
CA GLY A 516 4.74 7.71 5.29
C GLY A 516 5.23 7.02 6.57
N ARG A 517 5.81 7.74 7.53
CA ARG A 517 6.31 7.12 8.77
C ARG A 517 5.14 6.63 9.63
N PRO A 518 5.07 5.34 10.01
CA PRO A 518 3.99 4.81 10.82
C PRO A 518 4.04 5.35 12.25
N ILE A 519 2.87 5.75 12.74
CA ILE A 519 2.66 6.19 14.11
C ILE A 519 2.04 5.03 14.91
N PHE A 520 0.91 4.51 14.42
CA PHE A 520 0.09 3.53 15.13
C PHE A 520 -0.69 2.66 14.13
N ARG A 521 -0.95 1.40 14.49
CA ARG A 521 -1.74 0.45 13.70
C ARG A 521 -2.55 -0.41 14.65
N LEU A 522 -3.83 -0.63 14.34
CA LEU A 522 -4.72 -1.53 15.07
C LEU A 522 -5.78 -2.13 14.14
N TYR A 523 -6.46 -3.18 14.59
CA TYR A 523 -7.71 -3.60 13.96
C TYR A 523 -8.90 -2.90 14.61
N LEU A 524 -9.97 -2.72 13.85
CA LEU A 524 -11.21 -2.13 14.34
C LEU A 524 -11.77 -2.84 15.58
N ARG A 525 -11.75 -4.17 15.58
CA ARG A 525 -12.23 -4.99 16.71
C ARG A 525 -11.54 -4.67 18.05
N ASP A 526 -10.31 -4.16 17.99
CA ASP A 526 -9.48 -3.89 19.16
C ASP A 526 -9.64 -2.44 19.66
N ALA A 527 -10.35 -1.57 18.93
CA ALA A 527 -10.46 -0.14 19.25
C ALA A 527 -11.13 0.17 20.60
N GLN A 528 -11.90 -0.77 21.16
CA GLN A 528 -12.55 -0.64 22.46
C GLN A 528 -11.64 -0.96 23.66
N ALA A 529 -10.51 -1.63 23.44
CA ALA A 529 -9.61 -2.02 24.52
C ALA A 529 -8.89 -0.79 25.10
N ASP A 530 -8.66 -0.77 26.42
CA ASP A 530 -8.19 0.42 27.14
C ASP A 530 -6.89 1.02 26.57
N THR A 531 -5.96 0.17 26.14
CA THR A 531 -4.66 0.61 25.59
C THR A 531 -4.85 1.23 24.21
N GLU A 532 -5.59 0.57 23.34
CA GLU A 532 -5.91 0.98 21.98
C GLU A 532 -6.77 2.25 21.97
N ALA A 533 -7.79 2.34 22.83
CA ALA A 533 -8.63 3.51 22.98
C ALA A 533 -7.84 4.73 23.47
N THR A 534 -6.90 4.53 24.41
CA THR A 534 -6.00 5.60 24.86
C THR A 534 -5.10 6.06 23.72
N MET A 535 -4.50 5.12 22.99
CA MET A 535 -3.69 5.43 21.81
C MET A 535 -4.48 6.15 20.71
N LEU A 536 -5.72 5.74 20.44
CA LEU A 536 -6.60 6.41 19.49
C LEU A 536 -6.83 7.86 19.91
N ARG A 537 -7.16 8.11 21.17
CA ARG A 537 -7.37 9.48 21.67
C ARG A 537 -6.13 10.36 21.51
N GLU A 538 -4.95 9.82 21.80
CA GLU A 538 -3.70 10.58 21.74
C GLU A 538 -3.18 10.82 20.32
N MET A 539 -3.34 9.83 19.43
CA MET A 539 -2.75 9.83 18.09
C MET A 539 -3.69 10.35 17.01
N SER A 540 -5.01 10.39 17.26
CA SER A 540 -5.98 10.86 16.28
C SER A 540 -5.81 12.36 15.99
N PRO A 541 -5.88 12.77 14.72
CA PRO A 541 -5.80 14.17 14.38
C PRO A 541 -7.05 14.93 14.81
N LYS A 542 -6.91 16.23 15.06
CA LYS A 542 -8.00 17.07 15.55
C LYS A 542 -9.23 17.05 14.64
N TRP A 543 -9.03 17.09 13.32
CA TRP A 543 -10.12 17.09 12.33
C TRP A 543 -10.99 15.83 12.39
N VAL A 544 -10.45 14.70 12.90
CA VAL A 544 -11.23 13.48 13.18
C VAL A 544 -11.98 13.60 14.48
N LEU A 545 -11.31 14.04 15.55
CA LEU A 545 -11.92 14.18 16.88
C LEU A 545 -13.05 15.21 16.89
N ASP A 546 -12.94 16.29 16.11
CA ASP A 546 -14.01 17.27 15.95
C ASP A 546 -15.30 16.61 15.39
N VAL A 547 -15.19 15.62 14.50
CA VAL A 547 -16.35 14.87 14.00
C VAL A 547 -16.80 13.76 14.95
N VAL A 548 -15.86 12.96 15.47
CA VAL A 548 -16.16 11.75 16.28
C VAL A 548 -16.63 12.11 17.68
N GLU A 549 -15.95 13.04 18.35
CA GLU A 549 -16.23 13.39 19.75
C GLU A 549 -17.17 14.60 19.89
N ARG A 550 -17.16 15.53 18.91
CA ARG A 550 -17.94 16.79 19.00
C ARG A 550 -19.09 16.90 18.01
N ASN A 551 -19.24 15.96 17.08
CA ASN A 551 -20.24 16.02 16.02
C ASN A 551 -20.17 17.32 15.17
N GLU A 552 -18.97 17.87 14.98
CA GLU A 552 -18.73 19.11 14.23
C GLU A 552 -18.24 18.81 12.80
N LEU A 553 -19.14 18.88 11.83
CA LEU A 553 -18.77 18.75 10.41
C LEU A 553 -18.35 20.09 9.78
N PRO A 554 -17.40 20.09 8.84
CA PRO A 554 -17.05 21.29 8.09
C PRO A 554 -18.23 21.89 7.32
N LYS A 555 -18.25 23.22 7.19
CA LYS A 555 -19.32 23.95 6.49
C LYS A 555 -19.26 23.73 4.97
N PHE A 556 -20.42 23.83 4.31
CA PHE A 556 -20.56 23.68 2.87
C PHE A 556 -19.72 24.68 2.07
N ASN A 557 -19.08 24.19 1.01
CA ASN A 557 -18.49 25.04 -0.02
C ASN A 557 -19.60 25.69 -0.85
N LYS A 558 -19.53 27.02 -0.98
CA LYS A 558 -20.39 27.79 -1.88
C LYS A 558 -19.64 28.06 -3.18
N MET A 559 -20.35 27.96 -4.29
CA MET A 559 -19.83 28.27 -5.61
C MET A 559 -20.53 29.50 -6.19
N PRO A 560 -19.77 30.49 -6.68
CA PRO A 560 -20.33 31.59 -7.44
C PRO A 560 -20.70 31.14 -8.86
N PHE A 561 -21.83 31.65 -9.37
CA PHE A 561 -22.27 31.46 -10.74
C PHE A 561 -23.03 32.69 -11.24
N PHE A 562 -23.13 32.82 -12.56
CA PHE A 562 -23.89 33.86 -13.24
C PHE A 562 -25.12 33.26 -13.92
N LEU A 563 -26.19 34.04 -13.97
CA LEU A 563 -27.45 33.67 -14.57
C LEU A 563 -27.86 34.72 -15.60
N LEU A 564 -28.02 34.31 -16.86
CA LEU A 564 -28.26 35.20 -18.00
C LEU A 564 -29.44 34.71 -18.85
N PRO A 565 -30.15 35.58 -19.57
CA PRO A 565 -31.13 35.15 -20.56
C PRO A 565 -30.45 34.44 -21.74
N HIS A 566 -31.08 33.41 -22.29
CA HIS A 566 -30.57 32.69 -23.45
C HIS A 566 -30.41 33.62 -24.67
N PRO A 567 -29.32 33.51 -25.47
CA PRO A 567 -29.07 34.39 -26.62
C PRO A 567 -30.19 34.47 -27.65
N SER A 568 -31.06 33.45 -27.72
CA SER A 568 -32.23 33.43 -28.61
C SER A 568 -33.39 34.34 -28.18
N LEU A 569 -33.34 34.92 -26.98
CA LEU A 569 -34.31 35.89 -26.49
C LEU A 569 -33.89 37.28 -26.94
N ASN A 570 -34.75 38.00 -27.67
CA ASN A 570 -34.53 39.40 -28.05
C ASN A 570 -34.56 40.30 -26.81
N ALA A 571 -33.43 40.48 -26.13
CA ALA A 571 -33.34 41.31 -24.94
C ALA A 571 -33.00 42.77 -25.31
N SER A 572 -34.03 43.59 -25.58
CA SER A 572 -33.89 45.07 -25.64
C SER A 572 -33.71 45.72 -24.25
N LYS A 573 -33.67 44.92 -23.18
CA LYS A 573 -33.22 45.30 -21.84
C LYS A 573 -32.43 44.13 -21.27
N ILE A 574 -31.10 44.14 -21.37
CA ILE A 574 -30.24 43.15 -20.71
C ILE A 574 -30.29 43.45 -19.21
N PRO A 575 -30.88 42.59 -18.35
CA PRO A 575 -30.79 42.79 -16.91
C PRO A 575 -29.33 42.68 -16.46
N LYS A 576 -29.00 43.31 -15.32
CA LYS A 576 -27.64 43.26 -14.76
C LYS A 576 -27.18 41.82 -14.61
N LYS A 577 -25.89 41.59 -14.87
CA LYS A 577 -25.22 40.30 -14.66
C LYS A 577 -25.24 39.96 -13.17
N ASP A 578 -26.26 39.24 -12.72
CA ASP A 578 -26.40 38.86 -11.33
C ASP A 578 -25.44 37.72 -10.99
N ARG A 579 -24.47 38.04 -10.12
CA ARG A 579 -23.56 37.04 -9.54
C ARG A 579 -24.26 36.40 -8.35
N LEU A 580 -24.73 35.18 -8.54
CA LEU A 580 -25.35 34.39 -7.48
C LEU A 580 -24.30 33.48 -6.83
N SER A 581 -24.59 33.03 -5.61
CA SER A 581 -23.78 32.04 -4.92
C SER A 581 -24.70 31.06 -4.23
N ALA A 582 -24.49 29.77 -4.51
CA ALA A 582 -25.24 28.68 -3.91
C ALA A 582 -24.28 27.58 -3.45
N THR A 583 -24.80 26.60 -2.74
CA THR A 583 -24.06 25.37 -2.48
C THR A 583 -23.76 24.67 -3.81
N GLU A 584 -22.59 24.02 -3.90
CA GLU A 584 -22.17 23.29 -5.10
C GLU A 584 -23.13 22.16 -5.50
N MET A 585 -23.92 21.66 -4.55
CA MET A 585 -24.92 20.60 -4.71
C MET A 585 -26.31 21.12 -5.08
N LEU A 586 -26.49 22.43 -5.27
CA LEU A 586 -27.78 22.95 -5.68
C LEU A 586 -28.19 22.32 -7.02
N GLN A 587 -29.37 21.72 -7.07
CA GLN A 587 -29.90 21.14 -8.31
C GLN A 587 -30.26 22.24 -9.31
N VAL A 588 -30.10 21.95 -10.59
CA VAL A 588 -30.53 22.80 -11.70
C VAL A 588 -32.01 23.15 -11.57
N ARG A 589 -32.87 22.21 -11.15
CA ARG A 589 -34.29 22.44 -10.83
C ARG A 589 -34.51 23.62 -9.87
N LYS A 590 -33.69 23.75 -8.82
CA LYS A 590 -33.81 24.85 -7.85
C LYS A 590 -33.39 26.21 -8.44
N VAL A 591 -32.45 26.21 -9.39
CA VAL A 591 -32.12 27.41 -10.17
C VAL A 591 -33.27 27.76 -11.11
N MET A 592 -33.94 26.77 -11.70
CA MET A 592 -35.13 26.98 -12.53
C MET A 592 -36.29 27.58 -11.72
N GLU A 593 -36.54 27.06 -10.51
CA GLU A 593 -37.53 27.60 -9.57
C GLU A 593 -37.21 29.07 -9.24
N HIS A 594 -35.94 29.38 -8.98
CA HIS A 594 -35.49 30.74 -8.72
C HIS A 594 -35.72 31.69 -9.92
N VAL A 595 -35.43 31.24 -11.14
CA VAL A 595 -35.70 32.02 -12.37
C VAL A 595 -37.20 32.27 -12.51
N TYR A 596 -38.01 31.23 -12.35
CA TYR A 596 -39.47 31.32 -12.51
C TYR A 596 -40.08 32.28 -11.49
N GLU A 597 -39.73 32.13 -10.21
CA GLU A 597 -40.28 32.92 -9.12
C GLU A 597 -39.78 34.37 -9.13
N LYS A 598 -38.48 34.60 -9.33
CA LYS A 598 -37.86 35.91 -9.09
C LYS A 598 -37.47 36.69 -10.32
N ILE A 599 -37.32 36.05 -11.47
CA ILE A 599 -36.87 36.72 -12.70
C ILE A 599 -38.02 36.88 -13.68
N LEU A 600 -38.80 35.84 -13.93
CA LEU A 600 -39.92 35.91 -14.89
C LEU A 600 -41.14 36.61 -14.28
N ASN A 601 -41.56 36.20 -13.07
CA ASN A 601 -42.71 36.82 -12.41
C ASN A 601 -42.43 38.23 -11.86
N ALA A 602 -41.16 38.62 -11.70
CA ALA A 602 -40.80 39.99 -11.34
C ALA A 602 -40.96 40.97 -12.52
N VAL A 603 -40.94 40.48 -13.77
CA VAL A 603 -41.16 41.31 -14.97
C VAL A 603 -42.66 41.55 -15.19
N ASP A 604 -43.52 40.61 -14.81
CA ASP A 604 -44.99 40.76 -14.88
C ASP A 604 -45.58 41.66 -13.78
N SER A 605 -44.82 42.01 -12.75
CA SER A 605 -45.28 42.94 -11.69
C SER A 605 -45.03 44.43 -12.00
N VAL A 606 -44.59 44.76 -13.22
CA VAL A 606 -44.34 46.13 -13.67
C VAL A 606 -45.49 46.66 -14.53
N GLU A 607 -46.51 47.22 -13.85
CA GLU A 607 -47.25 48.48 -14.15
C GLU A 607 -48.78 48.43 -14.00
N THR A 608 -49.31 49.25 -13.09
CA THR A 608 -50.09 50.45 -13.48
C THR A 608 -50.17 51.43 -12.30
N PRO A 609 -49.78 52.72 -12.46
CA PRO A 609 -50.02 53.72 -11.42
C PRO A 609 -51.52 54.07 -11.41
N GLY A 610 -52.25 53.59 -10.39
CA GLY A 610 -53.61 54.09 -10.10
C GLY A 610 -54.71 53.08 -9.73
N ALA A 611 -54.42 51.89 -9.21
CA ALA A 611 -55.46 50.98 -8.69
C ALA A 611 -55.31 50.76 -7.17
N PRO A 612 -56.43 50.64 -6.41
CA PRO A 612 -56.39 50.56 -4.96
C PRO A 612 -55.82 49.23 -4.48
N VAL A 613 -54.97 49.32 -3.46
CA VAL A 613 -54.34 48.18 -2.79
C VAL A 613 -55.36 47.51 -1.87
N ALA A 614 -55.75 46.28 -2.19
CA ALA A 614 -56.45 45.41 -1.25
C ALA A 614 -56.09 43.93 -1.49
N GLY A 615 -55.33 43.37 -0.55
CA GLY A 615 -55.59 42.04 0.01
C GLY A 615 -55.17 40.79 -0.77
N ASN A 616 -54.20 40.08 -0.18
CA ASN A 616 -53.84 38.67 -0.37
C ASN A 616 -53.06 38.30 -1.65
N LEU A 617 -51.73 38.47 -1.58
CA LEU A 617 -50.78 37.67 -2.34
C LEU A 617 -50.99 36.19 -1.98
N VAL A 618 -51.67 35.45 -2.85
CA VAL A 618 -51.68 33.98 -2.81
C VAL A 618 -50.22 33.52 -2.98
N PRO A 619 -49.68 32.62 -2.14
CA PRO A 619 -48.36 32.05 -2.38
C PRO A 619 -48.37 31.40 -3.76
N LEU A 620 -47.52 31.87 -4.67
CA LEU A 620 -47.41 31.33 -6.03
C LEU A 620 -47.07 29.84 -5.93
N GLN A 621 -47.97 29.00 -6.43
CA GLN A 621 -47.77 27.56 -6.46
C GLN A 621 -46.80 27.24 -7.61
N ILE A 622 -45.55 26.91 -7.26
CA ILE A 622 -44.53 26.50 -8.23
C ILE A 622 -45.06 25.26 -8.98
N PRO A 623 -45.12 25.27 -10.32
CA PRO A 623 -45.55 24.10 -11.08
C PRO A 623 -44.64 22.91 -10.78
N ALA A 624 -45.23 21.74 -10.48
CA ALA A 624 -44.46 20.51 -10.25
C ALA A 624 -43.60 20.14 -11.48
N ASN A 625 -44.09 20.45 -12.69
CA ASN A 625 -43.41 20.25 -13.96
C ASN A 625 -42.76 21.56 -14.47
N ILE A 626 -41.87 22.16 -13.66
CA ILE A 626 -41.18 23.40 -14.04
C ILE A 626 -40.37 23.27 -15.35
N GLU A 627 -39.95 22.06 -15.69
CA GLU A 627 -39.24 21.72 -16.93
C GLU A 627 -40.07 21.90 -18.21
N GLU A 628 -41.40 21.93 -18.10
CA GLU A 628 -42.28 22.26 -19.23
C GLU A 628 -42.35 23.77 -19.50
N HIS A 629 -41.95 24.59 -18.53
CA HIS A 629 -42.09 26.05 -18.55
C HIS A 629 -40.76 26.76 -18.76
N LEU A 630 -39.65 26.11 -18.43
CA LEU A 630 -38.32 26.72 -18.43
C LEU A 630 -37.26 25.71 -18.84
N GLU A 631 -36.29 26.17 -19.62
CA GLU A 631 -35.07 25.42 -19.91
C GLU A 631 -33.83 26.16 -19.40
N LEU A 632 -32.85 25.41 -18.91
CA LEU A 632 -31.55 25.94 -18.50
C LEU A 632 -30.43 25.36 -19.38
N TYR A 633 -29.47 26.21 -19.74
CA TYR A 633 -28.39 25.89 -20.66
C TYR A 633 -27.02 26.28 -20.09
N CYS A 634 -26.00 25.52 -20.43
CA CYS A 634 -24.59 25.86 -20.21
C CYS A 634 -23.81 25.56 -21.50
N ASN A 635 -23.12 26.56 -22.07
CA ASN A 635 -22.41 26.43 -23.37
C ASN A 635 -23.26 25.76 -24.47
N GLU A 636 -24.49 26.24 -24.69
CA GLU A 636 -25.47 25.70 -25.65
C GLU A 636 -26.01 24.29 -25.35
N GLN A 637 -25.55 23.63 -24.27
CA GLN A 637 -26.07 22.33 -23.86
C GLN A 637 -27.25 22.51 -22.89
N LYS A 638 -28.41 21.93 -23.23
CA LYS A 638 -29.56 21.82 -22.32
C LYS A 638 -29.17 20.98 -21.10
N LEU A 639 -29.47 21.52 -19.91
CA LEU A 639 -29.17 20.88 -18.63
C LEU A 639 -30.34 20.02 -18.17
N ASP A 640 -30.02 18.88 -17.58
CA ASP A 640 -30.99 18.03 -16.88
C ASP A 640 -31.32 18.67 -15.52
N PRO A 641 -32.62 18.87 -15.18
CA PRO A 641 -33.04 19.45 -13.91
C PRO A 641 -32.50 18.72 -12.66
N GLU A 642 -32.20 17.43 -12.76
CA GLU A 642 -31.68 16.64 -11.64
C GLU A 642 -30.16 16.80 -11.44
N MET A 643 -29.42 17.35 -12.41
CA MET A 643 -27.99 17.63 -12.24
C MET A 643 -27.74 18.69 -11.17
N ASP A 644 -26.65 18.55 -10.42
CA ASP A 644 -26.16 19.58 -9.50
C ASP A 644 -25.19 20.57 -10.18
N LEU A 645 -25.04 21.76 -9.59
CA LEU A 645 -24.20 22.82 -10.16
C LEU A 645 -22.74 22.40 -10.36
N ARG A 646 -22.17 21.59 -9.47
CA ARG A 646 -20.79 21.08 -9.62
C ARG A 646 -20.64 20.12 -10.80
N THR A 647 -21.62 19.25 -11.05
CA THR A 647 -21.63 18.35 -12.21
C THR A 647 -21.77 19.14 -13.50
N VAL A 648 -22.61 20.17 -13.51
CA VAL A 648 -22.70 21.12 -14.63
C VAL A 648 -21.36 21.82 -14.86
N LYS A 649 -20.71 22.32 -13.80
CA LYS A 649 -19.41 22.96 -13.90
C LYS A 649 -18.31 22.01 -14.36
N HIS A 650 -18.37 20.73 -13.99
CA HIS A 650 -17.35 19.77 -14.37
C HIS A 650 -17.50 19.29 -15.82
N PHE A 651 -18.73 18.98 -16.26
CA PHE A 651 -18.96 18.33 -17.56
C PHE A 651 -19.42 19.28 -18.66
N ALA A 652 -20.20 20.32 -18.35
CA ALA A 652 -20.79 21.23 -19.35
C ALA A 652 -20.02 22.56 -19.46
N TRP A 653 -19.43 23.05 -18.36
CA TRP A 653 -18.66 24.28 -18.36
C TRP A 653 -17.22 24.05 -18.85
N LYS A 654 -16.93 24.49 -20.09
CA LYS A 654 -15.63 24.29 -20.76
C LYS A 654 -14.71 25.50 -20.68
N GLN A 655 -15.12 26.57 -20.01
CA GLN A 655 -14.37 27.83 -19.92
C GLN A 655 -13.75 27.99 -18.52
N GLY A 656 -12.72 28.82 -18.40
CA GLY A 656 -12.16 29.20 -17.10
C GLY A 656 -13.02 30.25 -16.39
N GLY A 657 -13.15 30.15 -15.06
CA GLY A 657 -13.87 31.14 -14.24
C GLY A 657 -15.18 30.64 -13.64
N ASP A 658 -16.00 31.58 -13.16
CA ASP A 658 -17.30 31.30 -12.54
C ASP A 658 -18.28 30.70 -13.56
N LEU A 659 -19.10 29.74 -13.11
CA LEU A 659 -20.09 29.04 -13.95
C LEU A 659 -21.10 30.06 -14.52
N VAL A 660 -21.45 29.94 -15.81
CA VAL A 660 -22.48 30.77 -16.44
C VAL A 660 -23.63 29.90 -16.95
N LEU A 661 -24.85 30.19 -16.48
CA LEU A 661 -26.08 29.51 -16.84
C LEU A 661 -26.99 30.44 -17.63
N HIS A 662 -27.63 29.91 -18.68
CA HIS A 662 -28.56 30.64 -19.51
C HIS A 662 -29.97 30.08 -19.35
N TYR A 663 -30.96 30.91 -19.05
CA TYR A 663 -32.35 30.50 -18.94
C TYR A 663 -33.17 30.87 -20.17
N LYS A 664 -34.09 29.99 -20.57
CA LYS A 664 -34.98 30.17 -21.71
C LYS A 664 -36.42 29.79 -21.32
N PRO A 665 -37.32 30.76 -21.15
CA PRO A 665 -38.74 30.47 -20.94
C PRO A 665 -39.33 29.77 -22.16
N LEU A 666 -40.17 28.76 -21.92
CA LEU A 666 -40.96 28.09 -22.94
C LEU A 666 -42.36 28.72 -22.96
N SER A 667 -42.85 29.16 -24.12
CA SER A 667 -44.25 29.60 -24.19
C SER A 667 -45.14 28.36 -24.08
N VAL A 668 -45.94 28.30 -23.03
CA VAL A 668 -47.03 27.32 -22.94
C VAL A 668 -47.96 27.57 -24.13
N ARG A 669 -48.18 26.55 -24.97
CA ARG A 669 -49.20 26.59 -26.03
C ARG A 669 -50.57 26.29 -25.48
#